data_AF-A0A6P0TMA9-F1
#
_entry.id   AF-A0A6P0TMA9-F1
#
_cell.length_a   1.000
_cell.length_b   1.000
_cell.length_c   1.000
_cell.angle_alpha   90.00
_cell.angle_beta   90.00
_cell.angle_gamma   90.00
#
_symmetry.space_group_name_H-M   'P 1'
#
loop_
_entity.id
_entity.type
_entity.pdbx_description
1 polymer ?
#
loop_
_entity_poly.entity_id
_entity_poly.type
_entity_poly.pdbx_seq_one_letter_code
_entity_poly.pdbx_strand_id
1 'polypeptide(L)'
;MPVTDIKNQNASSSAITLWTSLLKLGRPYIEYTGPGSIPTYSEYKKLLESENWLISEPEIRFDLRVWGDAPVREAIAKGWTLILDKHGCGEGKSHVYGDLTASKLDGIQRTVFAASNHRNPTVPTVEHRKDLIAKHGGLTYNHSKQTPLGNPYQVSTPSGKVPDIKPPCVEYNLFHTAQKLQLNAYSGKGSKVCQTCPFFASGCEYLDERQKTLGSEKIKDDAGNVVAEIPNYPDIRADLNGLNQFDEPTALIVDEIDQTLEATKPLHVGLNTLSRGMMRLEALKDRKLAAVLEWLIRKVYKVVDTYEPSSPHGLSHQKTVPLLPTKSDVQQIIDEIYRDDLVNPAVNFWSKIEYTYDTERDPVTGELTSVVTGEHETFSIPSIDDLITQCQKLLQTKFDEIIDAGMTPGEKTEALELNHVLDFLSPILKVINGHKKTSLSLNKNCLTITKPWYRHQNIIKSAAISIFLDATIDVNDLRNKLNLDRNQPILTFSSKEKDYSNLHLKFLTDFGHGSNLRRSGSEYCEIERITALINQVSKNHPNEKIGLIDHKAHAYSHKLPDNVVKVGHWGHDSRGSNQFLDCTVMIDIGDYTENLGANAADWHCTTGQSVNPTNLSGRYGRYMQRRRIADLEQVIGRPRATNRPDEEITIYLPGKWKEAEISAIASRLPGVNIEKVATYDLCQKAAQKGQQSQRKIIETFWDLITREQNVTQDNIAKIVGLSRGRVAQICKDLLPTSFVRFKKMLVLLWNNLSKTNIPEKALSELPEDVGWFVMEWLPNFHEYVQQGEALEEVAKNIELAIEFHGKQILDYVSVDTIVDLIKLFMAPMPISFWEELRMQREPIPI
;
A
#
# COMPACT_ATOMS: atom_id res chain seq x y z
N MET A 1 49.26 29.41 -28.43
CA MET A 1 50.73 29.22 -28.32
C MET A 1 51.30 30.31 -27.44
N PRO A 2 52.34 30.09 -26.60
CA PRO A 2 52.98 28.83 -26.14
C PRO A 2 52.99 28.67 -24.58
N VAL A 3 52.84 27.45 -24.01
CA VAL A 3 53.84 26.45 -23.56
C VAL A 3 54.68 26.85 -22.33
N THR A 4 54.52 26.13 -21.20
CA THR A 4 55.60 25.38 -20.50
C THR A 4 55.05 24.45 -19.40
N ASP A 5 55.41 23.17 -19.52
CA ASP A 5 55.28 22.03 -18.59
C ASP A 5 56.05 22.21 -17.27
N ILE A 6 55.58 21.57 -16.17
CA ILE A 6 56.42 20.73 -15.28
C ILE A 6 55.62 19.52 -14.72
N LYS A 7 55.89 18.36 -15.30
CA LYS A 7 56.11 16.99 -14.75
C LYS A 7 55.32 16.45 -13.54
N ASN A 8 54.62 15.35 -13.85
CA ASN A 8 54.30 14.16 -13.05
C ASN A 8 55.33 13.78 -11.96
N GLN A 9 54.82 13.37 -10.78
CA GLN A 9 55.33 12.23 -10.01
C GLN A 9 54.22 11.60 -9.13
N ASN A 10 53.65 10.51 -9.67
CA ASN A 10 53.12 9.29 -9.02
C ASN A 10 52.52 9.36 -7.60
N ALA A 11 51.18 9.31 -7.54
CA ALA A 11 50.46 8.46 -6.59
C ALA A 11 49.47 7.60 -7.38
N SER A 12 49.52 6.30 -7.11
CA SER A 12 48.89 5.20 -7.85
C SER A 12 47.39 5.38 -8.10
N SER A 13 47.02 5.23 -9.37
CA SER A 13 45.66 5.04 -9.86
C SER A 13 45.03 3.76 -9.34
N SER A 14 43.83 3.85 -8.78
CA SER A 14 42.79 2.81 -8.91
C SER A 14 41.42 3.48 -9.06
N ALA A 15 41.10 3.78 -10.33
CA ALA A 15 39.77 3.79 -10.95
C ALA A 15 38.59 4.44 -10.21
N ILE A 16 38.49 5.77 -10.33
CA ILE A 16 37.21 6.52 -10.29
C ILE A 16 36.78 6.76 -11.74
N THR A 17 36.47 5.69 -12.48
CA THR A 17 36.13 5.82 -13.91
C THR A 17 35.11 4.79 -14.36
N LEU A 18 33.88 4.92 -13.87
CA LEU A 18 32.65 4.38 -14.47
C LEU A 18 31.48 5.27 -14.04
N TRP A 19 31.45 6.52 -14.51
CA TRP A 19 30.35 7.46 -14.26
C TRP A 19 29.80 7.97 -15.58
N THR A 20 28.95 7.19 -16.22
CA THR A 20 28.05 7.70 -17.26
C THR A 20 26.82 8.30 -16.58
N SER A 21 26.85 9.61 -16.31
CA SER A 21 25.64 10.36 -16.02
C SER A 21 24.79 10.45 -17.30
N LEU A 22 23.80 9.58 -17.44
CA LEU A 22 22.76 9.76 -18.45
C LEU A 22 21.59 10.53 -17.84
N LEU A 23 21.72 11.86 -17.87
CA LEU A 23 20.58 12.79 -17.79
C LEU A 23 19.67 12.57 -19.01
N LYS A 24 18.81 11.56 -18.91
CA LYS A 24 17.58 11.42 -19.70
C LYS A 24 16.49 10.91 -18.76
N LEU A 25 15.77 11.83 -18.10
CA LEU A 25 14.45 11.61 -17.47
C LEU A 25 14.26 10.35 -16.58
N GLY A 26 15.33 9.78 -16.02
CA GLY A 26 15.31 8.58 -15.17
C GLY A 26 15.97 8.79 -13.80
N ARG A 27 15.71 7.89 -12.85
CA ARG A 27 16.42 7.87 -11.56
C ARG A 27 17.92 7.64 -11.77
N PRO A 28 18.82 8.37 -11.09
CA PRO A 28 20.25 8.11 -11.15
C PRO A 28 20.53 6.70 -10.64
N TYR A 29 21.53 6.05 -11.22
CA TYR A 29 21.92 4.72 -10.81
C TYR A 29 23.42 4.50 -10.97
N ILE A 30 23.93 3.53 -10.22
CA ILE A 30 25.28 3.00 -10.32
C ILE A 30 25.14 1.55 -10.76
N GLU A 31 25.81 1.16 -11.85
CA GLU A 31 25.79 -0.24 -12.27
C GLU A 31 26.80 -1.06 -11.47
N TYR A 32 26.35 -2.16 -10.88
CA TYR A 32 27.27 -3.11 -10.25
C TYR A 32 27.96 -3.95 -11.34
N THR A 33 29.26 -3.77 -11.48
CA THR A 33 30.09 -4.49 -12.46
C THR A 33 31.04 -5.50 -11.82
N GLY A 34 31.04 -5.56 -10.48
CA GLY A 34 31.88 -6.45 -9.68
C GLY A 34 32.38 -5.78 -8.38
N PRO A 35 33.24 -6.47 -7.61
CA PRO A 35 33.81 -5.95 -6.38
C PRO A 35 34.43 -4.56 -6.56
N GLY A 36 34.06 -3.63 -5.68
CA GLY A 36 34.50 -2.23 -5.72
C GLY A 36 33.40 -1.28 -6.20
N SER A 37 32.32 -1.78 -6.82
CA SER A 37 31.23 -0.96 -7.37
C SER A 37 30.35 -0.30 -6.30
N ILE A 38 30.29 -0.84 -5.07
CA ILE A 38 29.45 -0.26 -4.01
C ILE A 38 30.17 0.94 -3.38
N PRO A 39 29.61 2.15 -3.37
CA PRO A 39 30.27 3.28 -2.69
C PRO A 39 30.31 3.05 -1.18
N THR A 40 31.33 3.58 -0.51
CA THR A 40 31.30 3.72 0.96
C THR A 40 30.23 4.73 1.37
N TYR A 41 29.80 4.67 2.63
CA TYR A 41 28.82 5.63 3.16
C TYR A 41 29.23 7.09 2.94
N SER A 42 30.50 7.42 3.16
CA SER A 42 31.03 8.78 2.99
C SER A 42 31.06 9.22 1.53
N GLU A 43 31.41 8.33 0.60
CA GLU A 43 31.37 8.62 -0.84
C GLU A 43 29.94 8.85 -1.31
N TYR A 44 29.01 7.98 -0.89
CA TYR A 44 27.60 8.10 -1.25
C TYR A 44 26.99 9.40 -0.72
N LYS A 45 27.30 9.78 0.53
CA LYS A 45 26.83 11.03 1.11
C LYS A 45 27.35 12.25 0.35
N LYS A 46 28.64 12.28 -0.02
CA LYS A 46 29.22 13.34 -0.86
C LYS A 46 28.50 13.45 -2.20
N LEU A 47 28.15 12.30 -2.81
CA LEU A 47 27.42 12.27 -4.07
C LEU A 47 26.03 12.91 -3.91
N LEU A 48 25.28 12.56 -2.86
CA LEU A 48 23.99 13.19 -2.54
C LEU A 48 24.10 14.72 -2.33
N GLU A 49 25.16 15.18 -1.68
CA GLU A 49 25.41 16.60 -1.43
C GLU A 49 25.75 17.37 -2.71
N SER A 50 26.45 16.74 -3.66
CA SER A 50 26.89 17.36 -4.91
C SER A 50 25.78 17.55 -5.96
N GLU A 51 24.72 16.72 -5.92
CA GLU A 51 23.64 16.72 -6.94
C GLU A 51 22.42 17.59 -6.60
N ASN A 52 22.51 18.45 -5.58
CA ASN A 52 21.50 19.48 -5.26
C ASN A 52 20.04 18.94 -5.18
N TRP A 53 19.79 17.92 -4.33
CA TRP A 53 18.52 17.50 -3.68
C TRP A 53 17.19 17.47 -4.48
N LEU A 54 17.18 17.61 -5.80
CA LEU A 54 16.00 17.51 -6.65
C LEU A 54 15.82 16.12 -7.28
N ILE A 55 16.77 15.21 -7.05
CA ILE A 55 16.85 13.89 -7.68
C ILE A 55 16.73 12.80 -6.60
N SER A 56 16.00 11.73 -6.90
CA SER A 56 15.89 10.53 -6.04
C SER A 56 17.28 9.95 -5.74
N GLU A 57 17.49 9.43 -4.52
CA GLU A 57 18.71 8.71 -4.12
C GLU A 57 19.12 7.67 -5.21
N PRO A 58 20.40 7.62 -5.61
CA PRO A 58 20.85 6.68 -6.63
C PRO A 58 20.63 5.22 -6.25
N GLU A 59 20.25 4.41 -7.23
CA GLU A 59 20.07 2.97 -7.02
C GLU A 59 21.29 2.21 -7.55
N ILE A 60 21.73 1.15 -6.85
CA ILE A 60 22.70 0.20 -7.40
C ILE A 60 21.96 -0.82 -8.25
N ARG A 61 22.19 -0.80 -9.56
CA ARG A 61 21.51 -1.66 -10.52
C ARG A 61 22.32 -2.88 -10.89
N PHE A 62 21.70 -4.05 -10.81
CA PHE A 62 22.32 -5.30 -11.22
C PHE A 62 21.32 -6.40 -11.56
N ASP A 63 21.82 -7.49 -12.14
CA ASP A 63 21.06 -8.72 -12.26
C ASP A 63 21.34 -9.60 -11.03
N LEU A 64 20.33 -9.72 -10.17
CA LEU A 64 20.40 -10.51 -8.93
C LEU A 64 20.72 -11.99 -9.19
N ARG A 65 20.36 -12.55 -10.34
CA ARG A 65 20.65 -13.96 -10.68
C ARG A 65 22.11 -14.18 -11.05
N VAL A 66 22.76 -13.15 -11.57
CA VAL A 66 24.17 -13.20 -11.95
C VAL A 66 25.06 -12.96 -10.73
N TRP A 67 24.77 -11.92 -9.96
CA TRP A 67 25.65 -11.47 -8.87
C TRP A 67 25.30 -12.06 -7.51
N GLY A 68 24.09 -12.60 -7.33
CA GLY A 68 23.65 -13.22 -6.08
C GLY A 68 23.83 -12.30 -4.87
N ASP A 69 24.50 -12.80 -3.83
CA ASP A 69 24.75 -12.08 -2.58
C ASP A 69 26.02 -11.21 -2.60
N ALA A 70 26.78 -11.15 -3.70
CA ALA A 70 28.04 -10.42 -3.74
C ALA A 70 27.88 -8.91 -3.43
N PRO A 71 26.90 -8.19 -4.00
CA PRO A 71 26.72 -6.75 -3.72
C PRO A 71 26.40 -6.45 -2.25
N VAL A 72 25.58 -7.29 -1.59
CA VAL A 72 25.24 -7.10 -0.17
C VAL A 72 26.44 -7.39 0.73
N ARG A 73 27.25 -8.42 0.41
CA ARG A 73 28.48 -8.72 1.16
C ARG A 73 29.48 -7.58 1.07
N GLU A 74 29.64 -6.98 -0.11
CA GLU A 74 30.49 -5.81 -0.29
C GLU A 74 29.96 -4.59 0.51
N ALA A 75 28.65 -4.36 0.50
CA ALA A 75 28.05 -3.28 1.27
C ALA A 75 28.29 -3.45 2.78
N ILE A 76 28.13 -4.66 3.30
CA ILE A 76 28.43 -4.99 4.71
C ILE A 76 29.90 -4.71 5.02
N ALA A 77 30.83 -5.20 4.19
CA ALA A 77 32.26 -4.97 4.37
C ALA A 77 32.63 -3.47 4.33
N LYS A 78 31.87 -2.65 3.60
CA LYS A 78 32.01 -1.18 3.54
C LYS A 78 31.29 -0.43 4.66
N GLY A 79 30.73 -1.15 5.65
CA GLY A 79 30.12 -0.56 6.84
C GLY A 79 28.69 -0.04 6.66
N TRP A 80 27.98 -0.47 5.62
CA TRP A 80 26.56 -0.13 5.46
C TRP A 80 25.71 -0.82 6.52
N THR A 81 24.75 -0.10 7.10
CA THR A 81 23.85 -0.60 8.15
C THR A 81 22.39 -0.73 7.70
N LEU A 82 22.02 -0.09 6.58
CA LEU A 82 20.67 -0.10 6.03
C LEU A 82 20.72 -0.33 4.51
N ILE A 83 20.08 -1.40 4.06
CA ILE A 83 19.97 -1.76 2.64
C ILE A 83 18.50 -1.99 2.30
N LEU A 84 18.04 -1.44 1.19
CA LEU A 84 16.73 -1.73 0.60
C LEU A 84 16.94 -2.43 -0.75
N ASP A 85 16.51 -3.68 -0.85
CA ASP A 85 16.51 -4.41 -2.11
C ASP A 85 15.13 -4.33 -2.79
N LYS A 86 15.10 -3.64 -3.93
CA LYS A 86 13.91 -3.38 -4.73
C LYS A 86 13.80 -4.27 -5.98
N HIS A 87 14.58 -5.33 -6.11
CA HIS A 87 14.43 -6.23 -7.26
C HIS A 87 12.99 -6.73 -7.38
N GLY A 88 12.48 -6.95 -8.58
CA GLY A 88 11.09 -7.27 -8.82
C GLY A 88 10.61 -8.63 -8.26
N CYS A 89 9.30 -8.83 -8.32
CA CYS A 89 8.68 -10.12 -8.06
C CYS A 89 9.14 -11.15 -9.12
N GLY A 90 10.01 -12.09 -8.73
CA GLY A 90 10.39 -13.26 -9.56
C GLY A 90 11.89 -13.40 -9.73
N GLU A 91 12.64 -12.49 -9.14
CA GLU A 91 14.08 -12.34 -9.35
C GLU A 91 14.94 -13.15 -8.39
N GLY A 92 14.30 -13.79 -7.41
CA GLY A 92 15.02 -14.64 -6.46
C GLY A 92 15.51 -13.91 -5.21
N LYS A 93 15.02 -12.71 -4.88
CA LYS A 93 15.34 -12.00 -3.62
C LYS A 93 15.31 -12.93 -2.41
N SER A 94 14.13 -13.48 -2.09
CA SER A 94 13.98 -14.36 -0.92
C SER A 94 14.89 -15.59 -1.03
N HIS A 95 15.19 -16.07 -2.25
CA HIS A 95 16.12 -17.18 -2.45
C HIS A 95 17.56 -16.78 -2.05
N VAL A 96 18.10 -15.73 -2.67
CA VAL A 96 19.46 -15.22 -2.44
C VAL A 96 19.67 -14.82 -0.97
N TYR A 97 18.76 -14.04 -0.41
CA TYR A 97 18.87 -13.61 0.98
C TYR A 97 18.54 -14.73 1.97
N GLY A 98 17.73 -15.73 1.57
CA GLY A 98 17.56 -16.96 2.34
C GLY A 98 18.88 -17.74 2.48
N ASP A 99 19.73 -17.73 1.45
CA ASP A 99 21.06 -18.34 1.45
C ASP A 99 22.18 -17.45 2.02
N LEU A 100 21.87 -16.22 2.44
CA LEU A 100 22.82 -15.33 3.09
C LEU A 100 23.00 -15.74 4.56
N THR A 101 23.92 -16.66 4.82
CA THR A 101 24.21 -17.23 6.14
C THR A 101 25.29 -16.47 6.89
N ALA A 102 25.35 -16.61 8.22
CA ALA A 102 26.34 -15.94 9.05
C ALA A 102 27.78 -16.29 8.65
N SER A 103 28.00 -17.54 8.21
CA SER A 103 29.30 -18.02 7.71
C SER A 103 29.81 -17.29 6.46
N LYS A 104 28.95 -16.59 5.73
CA LYS A 104 29.32 -15.79 4.55
C LYS A 104 29.63 -14.33 4.87
N LEU A 105 29.41 -13.91 6.12
CA LEU A 105 29.42 -12.51 6.54
C LEU A 105 30.45 -12.28 7.64
N ASP A 106 31.50 -11.53 7.31
CA ASP A 106 32.52 -11.16 8.28
C ASP A 106 31.93 -10.27 9.39
N GLY A 107 32.24 -10.60 10.64
CA GLY A 107 31.78 -9.84 11.81
C GLY A 107 30.31 -10.03 12.19
N ILE A 108 29.57 -10.91 11.51
CA ILE A 108 28.18 -11.25 11.84
C ILE A 108 28.13 -12.64 12.49
N GLN A 109 27.52 -12.71 13.67
CA GLN A 109 27.36 -13.98 14.41
C GLN A 109 26.05 -14.68 14.08
N ARG A 110 25.00 -13.92 13.77
CA ARG A 110 23.67 -14.45 13.44
C ARG A 110 23.04 -13.76 12.24
N THR A 111 22.30 -14.52 11.43
CA THR A 111 21.37 -13.99 10.45
C THR A 111 19.93 -14.35 10.83
N VAL A 112 19.03 -13.37 10.69
CA VAL A 112 17.62 -13.52 11.02
C VAL A 112 16.78 -13.15 9.82
N PHE A 113 16.05 -14.11 9.25
CA PHE A 113 15.08 -13.87 8.18
C PHE A 113 13.69 -13.63 8.80
N ALA A 114 13.31 -12.36 8.95
CA ALA A 114 12.04 -11.93 9.51
C ALA A 114 10.96 -11.85 8.41
N ALA A 115 9.87 -12.59 8.59
CA ALA A 115 8.72 -12.57 7.70
C ALA A 115 7.42 -12.79 8.48
N SER A 116 6.34 -12.11 8.08
CA SER A 116 5.00 -12.29 8.68
C SER A 116 4.48 -13.72 8.58
N ASN A 117 4.88 -14.46 7.53
CA ASN A 117 4.51 -15.86 7.29
C ASN A 117 5.72 -16.80 7.43
N HIS A 118 6.60 -16.56 8.41
CA HIS A 118 7.85 -17.33 8.58
C HIS A 118 7.67 -18.86 8.68
N ARG A 119 6.52 -19.35 9.14
CA ARG A 119 6.24 -20.80 9.22
C ARG A 119 5.93 -21.46 7.89
N ASN A 120 5.54 -20.66 6.88
CA ASN A 120 5.22 -21.15 5.55
C ASN A 120 6.05 -20.38 4.49
N PRO A 121 7.39 -20.58 4.47
CA PRO A 121 8.24 -19.91 3.50
C PRO A 121 7.85 -20.24 2.06
N THR A 122 8.13 -19.32 1.15
CA THR A 122 7.85 -19.48 -0.29
C THR A 122 9.04 -19.93 -1.10
N VAL A 123 10.22 -20.04 -0.48
CA VAL A 123 11.47 -20.53 -1.10
C VAL A 123 12.21 -21.53 -0.20
N PRO A 124 12.89 -22.55 -0.76
CA PRO A 124 13.60 -23.57 0.02
C PRO A 124 14.70 -23.02 0.93
N THR A 125 15.42 -21.99 0.49
CA THR A 125 16.58 -21.42 1.21
C THR A 125 16.18 -20.82 2.56
N VAL A 126 15.03 -20.15 2.60
CA VAL A 126 14.41 -19.70 3.86
C VAL A 126 13.85 -20.88 4.65
N GLU A 127 13.34 -21.91 3.97
CA GLU A 127 12.78 -23.09 4.62
C GLU A 127 13.82 -23.95 5.37
N HIS A 128 15.09 -23.94 4.93
CA HIS A 128 16.18 -24.60 5.62
C HIS A 128 16.63 -23.92 6.91
N ARG A 129 16.34 -22.62 7.09
CA ARG A 129 16.67 -21.88 8.32
C ARG A 129 15.88 -22.42 9.51
N LYS A 130 16.50 -22.40 10.69
CA LYS A 130 15.82 -22.83 11.92
C LYS A 130 14.67 -21.87 12.25
N ASP A 131 13.45 -22.41 12.31
CA ASP A 131 12.28 -21.64 12.74
C ASP A 131 12.38 -21.29 14.22
N LEU A 132 12.31 -20.00 14.54
CA LEU A 132 12.20 -19.53 15.91
C LEU A 132 10.76 -19.62 16.37
N ILE A 133 10.51 -20.50 17.35
CA ILE A 133 9.15 -20.71 17.86
C ILE A 133 8.54 -19.40 18.41
N ALA A 134 7.39 -19.04 17.84
CA ALA A 134 6.54 -17.95 18.29
C ALA A 134 5.27 -18.48 18.96
N LYS A 135 4.70 -17.71 19.91
CA LYS A 135 3.48 -18.13 20.62
C LYS A 135 2.28 -18.11 19.67
N HIS A 136 1.42 -19.11 19.76
CA HIS A 136 0.18 -19.21 18.98
C HIS A 136 -0.91 -19.95 19.77
N GLY A 137 -2.17 -19.73 19.38
CA GLY A 137 -3.35 -20.37 20.00
C GLY A 137 -3.63 -21.80 19.53
N GLY A 138 -2.68 -22.39 18.80
CA GLY A 138 -2.81 -23.70 18.14
C GLY A 138 -2.85 -23.56 16.62
N LEU A 139 -2.29 -24.53 15.92
CA LEU A 139 -2.22 -24.54 14.46
C LEU A 139 -2.78 -25.85 13.90
N THR A 140 -3.21 -25.76 12.65
CA THR A 140 -3.74 -26.87 11.86
C THR A 140 -2.98 -26.96 10.55
N TYR A 141 -2.77 -28.19 10.07
CA TYR A 141 -2.18 -28.42 8.75
C TYR A 141 -3.23 -28.21 7.66
N ASN A 142 -2.87 -27.38 6.69
CA ASN A 142 -3.61 -27.21 5.45
C ASN A 142 -2.91 -27.98 4.33
N HIS A 143 -3.32 -29.23 4.11
CA HIS A 143 -2.75 -30.09 3.07
C HIS A 143 -3.06 -29.64 1.64
N SER A 144 -3.98 -28.69 1.43
CA SER A 144 -4.22 -28.11 0.09
C SER A 144 -3.12 -27.14 -0.35
N LYS A 145 -2.23 -26.74 0.56
CA LYS A 145 -1.09 -25.86 0.29
C LYS A 145 0.19 -26.47 0.88
N GLN A 146 1.26 -26.46 0.10
CA GLN A 146 2.55 -27.00 0.52
C GLN A 146 3.65 -25.94 0.37
N THR A 147 4.59 -25.95 1.32
CA THR A 147 5.84 -25.19 1.21
C THR A 147 6.73 -25.80 0.12
N PRO A 148 7.81 -25.11 -0.30
CA PRO A 148 8.73 -25.63 -1.30
C PRO A 148 9.37 -26.98 -0.95
N LEU A 149 9.58 -27.29 0.32
CA LEU A 149 10.07 -28.61 0.76
C LEU A 149 8.95 -29.65 0.94
N GLY A 150 7.72 -29.36 0.50
CA GLY A 150 6.58 -30.28 0.52
C GLY A 150 5.82 -30.33 1.85
N ASN A 151 6.15 -29.49 2.82
CA ASN A 151 5.47 -29.47 4.11
C ASN A 151 4.08 -28.82 3.99
N PRO A 152 3.03 -29.38 4.61
CA PRO A 152 1.72 -28.74 4.60
C PRO A 152 1.77 -27.39 5.33
N TYR A 153 1.02 -26.41 4.81
CA TYR A 153 0.95 -25.09 5.43
C TYR A 153 0.40 -25.18 6.85
N GLN A 154 1.01 -24.47 7.78
CA GLN A 154 0.53 -24.28 9.14
C GLN A 154 -0.33 -23.02 9.20
N VAL A 155 -1.61 -23.17 9.55
CA VAL A 155 -2.57 -22.07 9.66
C VAL A 155 -3.21 -22.06 11.04
N SER A 156 -3.71 -20.90 11.48
CA SER A 156 -4.48 -20.80 12.72
C SER A 156 -5.66 -21.77 12.69
N THR A 157 -5.82 -22.53 13.78
CA THR A 157 -6.90 -23.51 13.90
C THR A 157 -8.27 -22.81 13.88
N PRO A 158 -9.21 -23.22 13.01
CA PRO A 158 -10.57 -22.68 13.00
C PRO A 158 -11.30 -22.90 14.33
N SER A 159 -12.22 -22.00 14.65
CA SER A 159 -13.06 -22.14 15.86
C SER A 159 -13.81 -23.48 15.86
N GLY A 160 -13.78 -24.19 16.99
CA GLY A 160 -14.43 -25.50 17.15
C GLY A 160 -13.62 -26.71 16.63
N LYS A 161 -12.45 -26.50 15.99
CA LYS A 161 -11.55 -27.59 15.61
C LYS A 161 -10.46 -27.79 16.68
N VAL A 162 -10.11 -29.05 16.97
CA VAL A 162 -8.95 -29.38 17.81
C VAL A 162 -7.66 -29.12 17.00
N PRO A 163 -6.68 -28.37 17.54
CA PRO A 163 -5.46 -28.07 16.83
C PRO A 163 -4.59 -29.31 16.61
N ASP A 164 -3.96 -29.42 15.43
CA ASP A 164 -3.00 -30.48 15.12
C ASP A 164 -1.66 -30.21 15.84
N ILE A 165 -1.31 -28.93 15.98
CA ILE A 165 -0.17 -28.44 16.75
C ILE A 165 -0.70 -27.64 17.93
N LYS A 166 -0.50 -28.17 19.14
CA LYS A 166 -0.95 -27.53 20.39
C LYS A 166 -0.26 -26.17 20.60
N PRO A 167 -0.88 -25.24 21.34
CA PRO A 167 -0.21 -24.02 21.78
C PRO A 167 1.09 -24.34 22.51
N PRO A 168 2.24 -23.73 22.16
CA PRO A 168 3.51 -24.05 22.79
C PRO A 168 3.63 -23.43 24.20
N CYS A 169 2.80 -22.43 24.50
CA CYS A 169 2.78 -21.74 25.78
C CYS A 169 1.36 -21.75 26.34
N VAL A 170 1.17 -22.31 27.54
CA VAL A 170 -0.14 -22.34 28.22
C VAL A 170 -0.66 -20.95 28.57
N GLU A 171 0.24 -19.97 28.74
CA GLU A 171 -0.08 -18.56 29.00
C GLU A 171 -0.26 -17.74 27.70
N TYR A 172 -0.41 -18.39 26.53
CA TYR A 172 -0.53 -17.70 25.24
C TYR A 172 -1.62 -16.62 25.24
N ASN A 173 -2.81 -16.94 25.75
CA ASN A 173 -3.94 -16.01 25.77
C ASN A 173 -3.61 -14.77 26.60
N LEU A 174 -2.97 -14.95 27.76
CA LEU A 174 -2.55 -13.83 28.60
C LEU A 174 -1.55 -12.91 27.88
N PHE A 175 -0.53 -13.49 27.22
CA PHE A 175 0.42 -12.70 26.40
C PHE A 175 -0.27 -11.98 25.25
N HIS A 176 -1.18 -12.65 24.56
CA HIS A 176 -1.90 -12.08 23.43
C HIS A 176 -2.85 -10.94 23.87
N THR A 177 -3.56 -11.12 24.98
CA THR A 177 -4.41 -10.07 25.57
C THR A 177 -3.57 -8.90 26.07
N ALA A 178 -2.45 -9.13 26.75
CA ALA A 178 -1.53 -8.07 27.16
C ALA A 178 -1.00 -7.28 25.93
N GLN A 179 -0.62 -7.96 24.85
CA GLN A 179 -0.18 -7.33 23.60
C GLN A 179 -1.29 -6.49 22.95
N LYS A 180 -2.54 -6.96 22.95
CA LYS A 180 -3.72 -6.21 22.47
C LYS A 180 -3.97 -4.95 23.30
N LEU A 181 -3.83 -5.07 24.61
CA LEU A 181 -3.90 -3.96 25.57
C LEU A 181 -2.64 -3.06 25.55
N GLN A 182 -1.66 -3.38 24.71
CA GLN A 182 -0.40 -2.66 24.58
C GLN A 182 0.42 -2.60 25.88
N LEU A 183 0.26 -3.62 26.73
CA LEU A 183 1.03 -3.80 27.95
C LEU A 183 2.35 -4.49 27.61
N ASN A 184 3.40 -4.14 28.37
CA ASN A 184 4.73 -4.67 28.14
C ASN A 184 4.87 -6.05 28.78
N ALA A 185 4.35 -7.08 28.12
CA ALA A 185 4.50 -8.46 28.54
C ALA A 185 5.60 -9.16 27.73
N TYR A 186 6.65 -9.61 28.41
CA TYR A 186 7.76 -10.36 27.82
C TYR A 186 7.87 -11.74 28.47
N SER A 187 8.65 -12.65 27.90
CA SER A 187 8.85 -14.01 28.43
C SER A 187 10.27 -14.20 28.95
N GLY A 188 10.46 -15.21 29.81
CA GLY A 188 11.77 -15.58 30.37
C GLY A 188 11.90 -15.23 31.85
N LYS A 189 13.14 -15.25 32.36
CA LYS A 189 13.42 -15.18 33.80
C LYS A 189 12.91 -13.91 34.50
N GLY A 190 12.90 -12.76 33.81
CA GLY A 190 12.36 -11.51 34.35
C GLY A 190 10.84 -11.39 34.27
N SER A 191 10.16 -12.27 33.55
CA SER A 191 8.71 -12.16 33.31
C SER A 191 7.91 -12.70 34.50
N LYS A 192 7.08 -11.85 35.12
CA LYS A 192 6.15 -12.29 36.16
C LYS A 192 5.17 -13.35 35.66
N VAL A 193 4.74 -13.27 34.39
CA VAL A 193 3.89 -14.29 33.75
C VAL A 193 4.57 -15.64 33.76
N CYS A 194 5.84 -15.69 33.36
CA CYS A 194 6.60 -16.93 33.40
C CYS A 194 6.86 -17.38 34.85
N GLN A 195 7.29 -16.49 35.75
CA GLN A 195 7.58 -16.83 37.15
C GLN A 195 6.37 -17.40 37.91
N THR A 196 5.16 -16.96 37.57
CA THR A 196 3.89 -17.45 38.16
C THR A 196 3.28 -18.61 37.37
N CYS A 197 3.92 -19.09 36.31
CA CYS A 197 3.44 -20.21 35.52
C CYS A 197 3.80 -21.55 36.20
N PRO A 198 2.85 -22.49 36.35
CA PRO A 198 3.13 -23.81 36.94
C PRO A 198 4.24 -24.61 36.25
N PHE A 199 4.48 -24.33 34.96
CA PHE A 199 5.47 -25.04 34.14
C PHE A 199 6.86 -24.39 34.14
N PHE A 200 7.04 -23.25 34.80
CA PHE A 200 8.31 -22.52 34.73
C PHE A 200 9.44 -23.23 35.48
N ALA A 201 9.17 -23.71 36.70
CA ALA A 201 10.14 -24.45 37.50
C ALA A 201 10.32 -25.91 37.04
N SER A 202 9.29 -26.49 36.42
CA SER A 202 9.24 -27.90 36.00
C SER A 202 9.71 -28.14 34.56
N GLY A 203 10.17 -27.10 33.85
CA GLY A 203 10.65 -27.18 32.47
C GLY A 203 9.59 -26.72 31.49
N CYS A 204 9.67 -25.45 31.09
CA CYS A 204 8.74 -24.87 30.13
C CYS A 204 9.24 -25.15 28.70
N GLU A 205 8.57 -26.05 27.98
CA GLU A 205 8.95 -26.46 26.62
C GLU A 205 9.20 -25.28 25.68
N TYR A 206 8.33 -24.25 25.71
CA TYR A 206 8.50 -23.04 24.91
C TYR A 206 9.79 -22.27 25.22
N LEU A 207 10.13 -22.12 26.50
CA LEU A 207 11.35 -21.42 26.89
C LEU A 207 12.58 -22.26 26.56
N ASP A 208 12.51 -23.57 26.76
CA ASP A 208 13.60 -24.50 26.46
C ASP A 208 13.90 -24.54 24.96
N GLU A 209 12.88 -24.60 24.10
CA GLU A 209 13.07 -24.58 22.65
C GLU A 209 13.65 -23.24 22.16
N ARG A 210 13.19 -22.12 22.74
CA ARG A 210 13.78 -20.80 22.44
C ARG A 210 15.21 -20.70 22.92
N GLN A 211 15.53 -21.20 24.12
CA GLN A 211 16.89 -21.21 24.63
C GLN A 211 17.80 -22.09 23.76
N LYS A 212 17.33 -23.23 23.29
CA LYS A 212 18.06 -24.08 22.34
C LYS A 212 18.35 -23.34 21.03
N THR A 213 17.35 -22.61 20.51
CA THR A 213 17.45 -21.89 19.22
C THR A 213 18.32 -20.63 19.30
N LEU A 214 18.14 -19.83 20.36
CA LEU A 214 18.80 -18.53 20.53
C LEU A 214 20.10 -18.61 21.34
N GLY A 215 20.32 -19.69 22.09
CA GLY A 215 21.52 -19.86 22.89
C GLY A 215 22.78 -20.01 22.04
N SER A 216 23.92 -19.88 22.73
CA SER A 216 25.25 -20.00 22.16
C SER A 216 26.08 -20.98 22.99
N GLU A 217 26.93 -21.75 22.32
CA GLU A 217 27.94 -22.59 22.95
C GLU A 217 29.17 -21.73 23.27
N LYS A 218 29.65 -21.83 24.51
CA LYS A 218 30.85 -21.10 24.96
C LYS A 218 32.07 -21.99 24.75
N ILE A 219 32.99 -21.56 23.89
CA ILE A 219 34.29 -22.20 23.69
C ILE A 219 35.24 -21.67 24.77
N LYS A 220 35.90 -22.59 25.48
CA LYS A 220 36.86 -22.27 26.53
C LYS A 220 38.28 -22.66 26.15
N ASP A 221 39.27 -21.88 26.57
CA ASP A 221 40.69 -22.26 26.48
C ASP A 221 41.07 -23.31 27.55
N ASP A 222 42.33 -23.77 27.51
CA ASP A 222 42.88 -24.73 28.49
C ASP A 222 42.85 -24.21 29.93
N ALA A 223 42.76 -22.89 30.12
CA ALA A 223 42.62 -22.24 31.42
C ALA A 223 41.15 -22.06 31.86
N GLY A 224 40.18 -22.48 31.03
CA GLY A 224 38.75 -22.39 31.30
C GLY A 224 38.12 -21.03 30.98
N ASN A 225 38.84 -20.10 30.37
CA ASN A 225 38.34 -18.78 29.96
C ASN A 225 37.54 -18.91 28.67
N VAL A 226 36.41 -18.19 28.58
CA VAL A 226 35.61 -18.15 27.34
C VAL A 226 36.36 -17.34 26.28
N VAL A 227 36.74 -17.99 25.19
CA VAL A 227 37.47 -17.38 24.07
C VAL A 227 36.58 -17.10 22.85
N ALA A 228 35.42 -17.77 22.76
CA ALA A 228 34.41 -17.49 21.75
C ALA A 228 33.03 -17.96 22.23
N GLU A 229 31.98 -17.34 21.69
CA GLU A 229 30.60 -17.81 21.80
C GLU A 229 30.05 -18.03 20.40
N ILE A 230 29.56 -19.24 20.11
CA ILE A 230 29.02 -19.61 18.81
C ILE A 230 27.52 -19.88 18.96
N PRO A 231 26.63 -19.16 18.25
CA PRO A 231 25.21 -19.47 18.22
C PRO A 231 24.93 -20.93 17.87
N ASN A 232 24.07 -21.59 18.65
CA ASN A 232 23.63 -22.96 18.36
C ASN A 232 22.98 -23.07 16.97
N TYR A 233 22.24 -22.02 16.58
CA TYR A 233 21.64 -21.86 15.27
C TYR A 233 21.95 -20.46 14.75
N PRO A 234 23.02 -20.30 13.95
CA PRO A 234 23.44 -19.00 13.44
C PRO A 234 22.49 -18.43 12.38
N ASP A 235 21.66 -19.27 11.76
CA ASP A 235 20.74 -18.84 10.71
C ASP A 235 19.30 -19.24 11.07
N ILE A 236 18.50 -18.23 11.42
CA ILE A 236 17.13 -18.44 11.87
C ILE A 236 16.13 -17.69 10.99
N ARG A 237 14.86 -18.13 11.05
CA ARG A 237 13.71 -17.38 10.53
C ARG A 237 12.70 -17.12 11.65
N ALA A 238 12.00 -15.99 11.61
CA ALA A 238 11.11 -15.59 12.70
C ALA A 238 10.02 -14.60 12.27
N ASP A 239 8.98 -14.47 13.10
CA ASP A 239 8.11 -13.29 13.11
C ASP A 239 8.82 -12.14 13.86
N LEU A 240 8.72 -10.90 13.37
CA LEU A 240 9.35 -9.73 14.00
C LEU A 240 8.83 -9.47 15.42
N ASN A 241 7.56 -9.79 15.72
CA ASN A 241 7.01 -9.70 17.07
C ASN A 241 7.66 -10.70 18.03
N GLY A 242 8.12 -11.84 17.50
CA GLY A 242 8.77 -12.92 18.24
C GLY A 242 10.24 -12.67 18.56
N LEU A 243 10.82 -11.57 18.07
CA LEU A 243 12.21 -11.16 18.29
C LEU A 243 12.34 -10.17 19.44
N ASN A 244 13.53 -10.13 20.01
CA ASN A 244 13.98 -9.11 20.96
C ASN A 244 15.07 -8.26 20.29
N GLN A 245 15.55 -7.22 20.97
CA GLN A 245 16.76 -6.54 20.55
C GLN A 245 17.94 -7.51 20.58
N PHE A 246 18.90 -7.33 19.67
CA PHE A 246 20.04 -8.21 19.51
C PHE A 246 21.19 -7.72 20.38
N ASP A 247 21.75 -8.63 21.19
CA ASP A 247 22.96 -8.38 21.98
C ASP A 247 24.24 -8.75 21.20
N GLU A 248 24.10 -9.56 20.16
CA GLU A 248 25.18 -10.02 19.29
C GLU A 248 25.09 -9.41 17.87
N PRO A 249 26.22 -9.25 17.16
CA PRO A 249 26.23 -8.75 15.78
C PRO A 249 25.33 -9.57 14.86
N THR A 250 24.17 -9.01 14.51
CA THR A 250 23.12 -9.71 13.77
C THR A 250 22.82 -9.02 12.45
N ALA A 251 22.73 -9.78 11.37
CA ALA A 251 22.15 -9.34 10.10
C ALA A 251 20.65 -9.66 10.07
N LEU A 252 19.82 -8.63 10.11
CA LEU A 252 18.36 -8.75 10.06
C LEU A 252 17.86 -8.56 8.63
N ILE A 253 17.31 -9.60 8.04
CA ILE A 253 16.68 -9.59 6.72
C ILE A 253 15.17 -9.52 6.94
N VAL A 254 14.50 -8.49 6.43
CA VAL A 254 13.06 -8.27 6.61
C VAL A 254 12.36 -8.40 5.26
N ASP A 255 11.58 -9.46 5.11
CA ASP A 255 10.79 -9.73 3.89
C ASP A 255 9.48 -8.95 3.92
N GLU A 256 9.12 -8.33 2.78
CA GLU A 256 7.91 -7.50 2.61
C GLU A 256 7.71 -6.56 3.81
N ILE A 257 8.62 -5.61 4.00
CA ILE A 257 8.64 -4.73 5.19
C ILE A 257 7.30 -4.05 5.43
N ASP A 258 6.56 -3.69 4.39
CA ASP A 258 5.24 -3.09 4.51
C ASP A 258 4.21 -3.98 5.23
N GLN A 259 4.39 -5.30 5.21
CA GLN A 259 3.57 -6.28 5.94
C GLN A 259 4.19 -6.71 7.27
N THR A 260 5.52 -6.75 7.36
CA THR A 260 6.25 -7.28 8.53
C THR A 260 6.45 -6.21 9.61
N LEU A 261 6.64 -4.93 9.25
CA LEU A 261 6.88 -3.84 10.18
C LEU A 261 5.58 -3.10 10.55
N GLU A 262 5.15 -3.24 11.80
CA GLU A 262 4.20 -2.31 12.42
C GLU A 262 4.91 -1.00 12.85
N ALA A 263 4.72 0.09 12.11
CA ALA A 263 5.25 1.41 12.48
C ALA A 263 4.35 2.17 13.48
N THR A 264 3.07 1.83 13.53
CA THR A 264 2.06 2.48 14.38
C THR A 264 1.14 1.44 15.01
N LYS A 265 0.54 1.78 16.15
CA LYS A 265 -0.37 0.89 16.88
C LYS A 265 -1.62 1.64 17.36
N PRO A 266 -2.83 1.21 16.96
CA PRO A 266 -4.08 1.80 17.41
C PRO A 266 -4.50 1.28 18.80
N LEU A 267 -5.01 2.19 19.63
CA LEU A 267 -5.65 1.92 20.91
C LEU A 267 -7.13 2.31 20.80
N HIS A 268 -8.03 1.37 21.03
CA HIS A 268 -9.48 1.60 20.96
C HIS A 268 -10.03 1.92 22.35
N VAL A 269 -10.63 3.10 22.51
CA VAL A 269 -11.19 3.62 23.76
C VAL A 269 -12.70 3.70 23.59
N GLY A 270 -13.39 2.66 24.06
CA GLY A 270 -14.86 2.62 24.09
C GLY A 270 -15.43 3.16 25.40
N LEU A 271 -16.77 3.25 25.48
CA LEU A 271 -17.48 3.73 26.67
C LEU A 271 -17.10 2.96 27.94
N ASN A 272 -16.98 1.62 27.86
CA ASN A 272 -16.55 0.78 28.99
C ASN A 272 -15.13 1.16 29.49
N THR A 273 -14.18 1.37 28.57
CA THR A 273 -12.82 1.80 28.91
C THR A 273 -12.82 3.15 29.63
N LEU A 274 -13.66 4.09 29.20
CA LEU A 274 -13.81 5.40 29.84
C LEU A 274 -14.38 5.27 31.26
N SER A 275 -15.45 4.47 31.44
CA SER A 275 -16.05 4.23 32.76
C SER A 275 -15.07 3.62 33.75
N ARG A 276 -14.27 2.63 33.31
CA ARG A 276 -13.20 2.06 34.15
C ARG A 276 -12.12 3.08 34.50
N GLY A 277 -11.78 3.94 33.55
CA GLY A 277 -10.88 5.08 33.79
C GLY A 277 -11.40 5.99 34.91
N MET A 278 -12.69 6.33 34.90
CA MET A 278 -13.32 7.14 35.96
C MET A 278 -13.24 6.45 37.32
N MET A 279 -13.62 5.17 37.40
CA MET A 279 -13.53 4.40 38.66
C MET A 279 -12.10 4.37 39.22
N ARG A 280 -11.08 4.34 38.35
CA ARG A 280 -9.68 4.38 38.79
C ARG A 280 -9.29 5.73 39.37
N LEU A 281 -9.79 6.83 38.80
CA LEU A 281 -9.52 8.17 39.31
C LEU A 281 -10.14 8.39 40.70
N GLU A 282 -11.32 7.82 40.96
CA GLU A 282 -11.98 7.87 42.28
C GLU A 282 -11.13 7.23 43.39
N ALA A 283 -10.21 6.31 43.04
CA ALA A 283 -9.30 5.66 43.98
C ALA A 283 -7.99 6.44 44.23
N LEU A 284 -7.76 7.57 43.54
CA LEU A 284 -6.54 8.36 43.73
C LEU A 284 -6.55 9.10 45.07
N LYS A 285 -5.37 9.14 45.71
CA LYS A 285 -5.15 9.90 46.95
C LYS A 285 -5.16 11.41 46.70
N ASP A 286 -4.60 11.84 45.58
CA ASP A 286 -4.63 13.24 45.15
C ASP A 286 -6.00 13.58 44.53
N ARG A 287 -6.86 14.17 45.35
CA ARG A 287 -8.24 14.53 44.97
C ARG A 287 -8.30 15.71 43.99
N LYS A 288 -7.33 16.62 44.01
CA LYS A 288 -7.27 17.76 43.08
C LYS A 288 -6.89 17.28 41.69
N LEU A 289 -5.86 16.43 41.59
CA LEU A 289 -5.48 15.77 40.34
C LEU A 289 -6.63 14.91 39.79
N ALA A 290 -7.28 14.11 40.64
CA ALA A 290 -8.43 13.31 40.25
C ALA A 290 -9.55 14.18 39.64
N ALA A 291 -9.88 15.31 40.25
CA ALA A 291 -10.91 16.22 39.76
C ALA A 291 -10.58 16.80 38.35
N VAL A 292 -9.33 17.19 38.09
CA VAL A 292 -8.90 17.65 36.76
C VAL A 292 -9.08 16.53 35.72
N LEU A 293 -8.63 15.31 36.04
CA LEU A 293 -8.68 14.18 35.11
C LEU A 293 -10.11 13.66 34.90
N GLU A 294 -10.95 13.67 35.93
CA GLU A 294 -12.36 13.29 35.83
C GLU A 294 -13.14 14.26 34.93
N TRP A 295 -12.89 15.56 35.06
CA TRP A 295 -13.44 16.56 34.16
C TRP A 295 -13.07 16.25 32.70
N LEU A 296 -11.81 15.92 32.44
CA LEU A 296 -11.34 15.57 31.09
C LEU A 296 -12.00 14.30 30.56
N ILE A 297 -12.07 13.22 31.36
CA ILE A 297 -12.74 11.97 30.96
C ILE A 297 -14.21 12.24 30.64
N ARG A 298 -14.93 13.03 31.44
CA ARG A 298 -16.34 13.36 31.18
C ARG A 298 -16.54 14.10 29.86
N LYS A 299 -15.63 14.99 29.49
CA LYS A 299 -15.65 15.67 28.19
C LYS A 299 -15.42 14.67 27.05
N VAL A 300 -14.42 13.80 27.16
CA VAL A 300 -14.15 12.74 26.17
C VAL A 300 -15.33 11.79 26.05
N TYR A 301 -15.91 11.34 27.18
CA TYR A 301 -17.08 10.48 27.23
C TYR A 301 -18.24 11.08 26.45
N LYS A 302 -18.58 12.35 26.72
CA LYS A 302 -19.66 13.04 26.02
C LYS A 302 -19.43 13.05 24.50
N VAL A 303 -18.21 13.29 24.04
CA VAL A 303 -17.88 13.27 22.60
C VAL A 303 -18.07 11.88 22.00
N VAL A 304 -17.63 10.83 22.71
CA VAL A 304 -17.74 9.44 22.23
C VAL A 304 -19.19 8.93 22.23
N ASP A 305 -19.96 9.28 23.25
CA ASP A 305 -21.35 8.84 23.44
C ASP A 305 -22.32 9.53 22.46
N THR A 306 -22.09 10.82 22.18
CA THR A 306 -22.99 11.61 21.32
C THR A 306 -22.67 11.51 19.83
N TYR A 307 -21.55 10.89 19.46
CA TYR A 307 -21.13 10.84 18.06
C TYR A 307 -21.86 9.76 17.28
N GLU A 308 -22.64 10.19 16.28
CA GLU A 308 -23.19 9.32 15.25
C GLU A 308 -22.33 9.35 13.97
N PRO A 309 -21.96 8.18 13.39
CA PRO A 309 -21.12 8.12 12.21
C PRO A 309 -21.75 8.82 11.00
N SER A 310 -21.04 9.81 10.47
CA SER A 310 -21.40 10.49 9.22
C SER A 310 -20.61 9.99 8.01
N SER A 311 -19.64 9.10 8.20
CA SER A 311 -18.83 8.51 7.13
C SER A 311 -18.44 7.05 7.45
N PRO A 312 -18.14 6.22 6.43
CA PRO A 312 -17.65 4.85 6.63
C PRO A 312 -16.31 4.74 7.38
N HIS A 313 -15.54 5.84 7.45
CA HIS A 313 -14.20 5.86 8.06
C HIS A 313 -14.15 6.66 9.37
N GLY A 314 -15.31 7.12 9.88
CA GLY A 314 -15.40 7.97 11.06
C GLY A 314 -14.93 9.41 10.84
N LEU A 315 -14.66 10.12 11.93
CA LEU A 315 -13.96 11.41 11.90
C LEU A 315 -12.44 11.19 11.95
N SER A 316 -11.72 11.94 11.13
CA SER A 316 -10.26 12.02 11.17
C SER A 316 -9.78 12.94 12.29
N HIS A 317 -8.47 12.91 12.57
CA HIS A 317 -7.82 13.77 13.57
C HIS A 317 -8.20 15.25 13.45
N GLN A 318 -8.21 15.80 12.24
CA GLN A 318 -8.57 17.21 12.00
C GLN A 318 -10.00 17.55 12.41
N LYS A 319 -10.91 16.57 12.37
CA LYS A 319 -12.32 16.74 12.76
C LYS A 319 -12.58 16.29 14.20
N THR A 320 -11.78 15.37 14.74
CA THR A 320 -11.92 14.87 16.11
C THR A 320 -11.33 15.83 17.14
N VAL A 321 -10.14 16.39 16.90
CA VAL A 321 -9.47 17.29 17.87
C VAL A 321 -10.33 18.51 18.24
N PRO A 322 -11.02 19.20 17.31
CA PRO A 322 -11.89 20.32 17.66
C PRO A 322 -13.09 19.97 18.56
N LEU A 323 -13.42 18.68 18.72
CA LEU A 323 -14.49 18.24 19.62
C LEU A 323 -13.98 18.04 21.06
N LEU A 324 -12.66 17.97 21.25
CA LEU A 324 -12.02 17.78 22.55
C LEU A 324 -11.69 19.13 23.21
N PRO A 325 -11.46 19.16 24.54
CA PRO A 325 -10.99 20.36 25.21
C PRO A 325 -9.70 20.92 24.60
N THR A 326 -9.59 22.24 24.56
CA THR A 326 -8.37 22.93 24.10
C THR A 326 -7.32 22.96 25.21
N LYS A 327 -6.07 23.31 24.85
CA LYS A 327 -5.00 23.56 25.81
C LYS A 327 -5.40 24.60 26.86
N SER A 328 -6.12 25.64 26.44
CA SER A 328 -6.59 26.70 27.33
C SER A 328 -7.65 26.18 28.30
N ASP A 329 -8.60 25.36 27.83
CA ASP A 329 -9.64 24.80 28.70
C ASP A 329 -9.02 23.91 29.80
N VAL A 330 -8.01 23.12 29.43
CA VAL A 330 -7.28 22.28 30.40
C VAL A 330 -6.48 23.13 31.39
N GLN A 331 -5.82 24.20 30.94
CA GLN A 331 -5.09 25.08 31.86
C GLN A 331 -6.04 25.81 32.82
N GLN A 332 -7.18 26.28 32.32
CA GLN A 332 -8.17 26.96 33.15
C GLN A 332 -8.70 26.06 34.27
N ILE A 333 -9.02 24.80 34.00
CA ILE A 333 -9.53 23.89 35.04
C ILE A 333 -8.45 23.55 36.07
N ILE A 334 -7.17 23.51 35.67
CA ILE A 334 -6.06 23.39 36.62
C ILE A 334 -6.04 24.63 37.52
N ASP A 335 -6.00 25.82 36.93
CA ASP A 335 -5.90 27.08 37.68
C ASP A 335 -7.10 27.27 38.62
N GLU A 336 -8.29 26.80 38.24
CA GLU A 336 -9.49 26.80 39.09
C GLU A 336 -9.37 25.85 40.28
N ILE A 337 -8.89 24.61 40.07
CA ILE A 337 -8.78 23.60 41.13
C ILE A 337 -7.62 23.90 42.10
N TYR A 338 -6.54 24.47 41.58
CA TYR A 338 -5.35 24.86 42.34
C TYR A 338 -5.36 26.36 42.68
N ARG A 339 -6.51 27.04 42.62
CA ARG A 339 -6.59 28.49 42.89
C ARG A 339 -6.25 28.84 44.34
N ASP A 340 -6.85 28.13 45.30
CA ASP A 340 -6.68 28.44 46.73
C ASP A 340 -5.25 28.16 47.21
N ASP A 341 -4.53 27.33 46.46
CA ASP A 341 -3.15 26.95 46.67
C ASP A 341 -2.16 28.06 46.30
N LEU A 342 -2.51 28.94 45.36
CA LEU A 342 -1.73 30.13 45.01
C LEU A 342 -1.61 31.14 46.16
N VAL A 343 -2.54 31.08 47.12
CA VAL A 343 -2.69 32.09 48.18
C VAL A 343 -2.02 31.64 49.48
N ASN A 344 -1.57 30.38 49.57
CA ASN A 344 -0.99 29.81 50.79
C ASN A 344 0.51 29.51 50.63
N PRO A 345 1.42 30.35 51.17
CA PRO A 345 2.87 30.19 51.03
C PRO A 345 3.45 28.96 51.76
N ALA A 346 2.63 28.21 52.50
CA ALA A 346 3.05 27.02 53.26
C ALA A 346 2.75 25.69 52.55
N VAL A 347 2.18 25.70 51.34
CA VAL A 347 1.80 24.46 50.63
C VAL A 347 2.82 24.15 49.54
N ASN A 348 3.55 23.04 49.74
CA ASN A 348 4.55 22.53 48.81
C ASN A 348 3.87 21.84 47.61
N PHE A 349 4.09 22.32 46.39
CA PHE A 349 3.51 21.70 45.17
C PHE A 349 4.56 21.12 44.24
N TRP A 350 4.45 19.81 44.00
CA TRP A 350 5.09 19.08 42.89
C TRP A 350 6.51 19.57 42.62
N SER A 351 7.41 19.16 43.51
CA SER A 351 8.77 19.66 43.47
C SER A 351 9.43 19.47 42.11
N LYS A 352 9.97 20.57 41.59
CA LYS A 352 10.95 20.54 40.51
C LYS A 352 12.32 20.85 41.12
N ILE A 353 13.26 19.96 40.88
CA ILE A 353 14.66 20.23 41.19
C ILE A 353 15.20 21.06 40.03
N GLU A 354 15.48 22.34 40.29
CA GLU A 354 16.22 23.19 39.38
C GLU A 354 17.70 23.14 39.72
N TYR A 355 18.51 22.89 38.70
CA TYR A 355 19.95 22.85 38.81
C TYR A 355 20.53 24.21 38.45
N THR A 356 21.38 24.76 39.31
CA THR A 356 22.25 25.89 39.00
C THR A 356 23.47 25.36 38.27
N TYR A 357 23.85 26.02 37.17
CA TYR A 357 25.00 25.63 36.36
C TYR A 357 26.01 26.77 36.33
N ASP A 358 27.30 26.44 36.51
CA ASP A 358 28.40 27.32 36.10
C ASP A 358 29.01 26.80 34.80
N THR A 359 29.53 27.72 34.01
CA THR A 359 30.22 27.37 32.76
C THR A 359 31.71 27.32 33.00
N GLU A 360 32.28 26.13 32.89
CA GLU A 360 33.72 25.92 32.91
C GLU A 360 34.23 25.63 31.51
N ARG A 361 35.46 26.05 31.24
CA ARG A 361 36.11 25.80 29.95
C ARG A 361 36.97 24.56 30.07
N ASP A 362 36.69 23.55 29.26
CA ASP A 362 37.49 22.34 29.19
C ASP A 362 38.96 22.72 28.87
N PRO A 363 39.92 22.37 29.74
CA PRO A 363 41.30 22.83 29.60
C PRO A 363 42.06 22.15 28.45
N VAL A 364 41.51 21.10 27.84
CA VAL A 364 42.10 20.34 26.72
C VAL A 364 41.46 20.73 25.40
N THR A 365 40.14 20.86 25.33
CA THR A 365 39.40 21.13 24.08
C THR A 365 39.01 22.60 23.91
N GLY A 366 38.98 23.39 24.98
CA GLY A 366 38.58 24.80 24.97
C GLY A 366 37.07 25.03 24.87
N GLU A 367 36.25 23.97 24.83
CA GLU A 367 34.79 24.05 24.80
C GLU A 367 34.22 24.45 26.17
N LEU A 368 33.12 25.21 26.15
CA LEU A 368 32.39 25.58 27.37
C LEU A 368 31.47 24.43 27.75
N THR A 369 31.69 23.85 28.92
CA THR A 369 30.86 22.80 29.50
C THR A 369 30.12 23.34 30.71
N SER A 370 28.81 23.14 30.74
CA SER A 370 27.97 23.50 31.90
C SER A 370 28.12 22.44 32.99
N VAL A 371 28.59 22.84 34.16
CA VAL A 371 28.74 21.98 35.34
C VAL A 371 27.67 22.36 36.36
N VAL A 372 26.96 21.37 36.91
CA VAL A 372 25.96 21.61 37.96
C VAL A 372 26.68 22.04 39.24
N THR A 373 26.42 23.26 39.71
CA THR A 373 27.03 23.84 40.93
C THR A 373 26.08 23.96 42.10
N GLY A 374 24.79 23.67 41.89
CA GLY A 374 23.80 23.53 42.96
C GLY A 374 22.51 22.91 42.47
N GLU A 375 21.67 22.48 43.41
CA GLU A 375 20.31 22.04 43.18
C GLU A 375 19.39 22.74 44.19
N HIS A 376 18.23 23.21 43.75
CA HIS A 376 17.22 23.79 44.62
C HIS A 376 15.83 23.38 44.16
N GLU A 377 14.93 23.16 45.13
CA GLU A 377 13.58 22.67 44.91
C GLU A 377 12.62 23.87 44.72
N THR A 378 11.99 23.97 43.55
CA THR A 378 10.96 24.97 43.23
C THR A 378 9.57 24.33 43.23
N PHE A 379 8.56 25.11 43.63
CA PHE A 379 7.16 24.66 43.72
C PHE A 379 6.27 25.53 42.82
N SER A 380 5.47 24.91 41.95
CA SER A 380 4.63 25.61 40.97
C SER A 380 3.29 24.90 40.75
N ILE A 381 2.29 25.63 40.24
CA ILE A 381 1.04 25.01 39.75
C ILE A 381 1.39 23.95 38.70
N PRO A 382 0.74 22.76 38.73
CA PRO A 382 0.96 21.73 37.72
C PRO A 382 0.68 22.25 36.30
N SER A 383 1.61 22.05 35.39
CA SER A 383 1.37 22.26 33.97
C SER A 383 0.65 21.06 33.34
N ILE A 384 0.22 21.22 32.09
CA ILE A 384 -0.28 20.10 31.28
C ILE A 384 0.80 19.00 31.11
N ASP A 385 2.08 19.35 31.07
CA ASP A 385 3.17 18.37 30.98
C ASP A 385 3.35 17.58 32.28
N ASP A 386 3.11 18.23 33.42
CA ASP A 386 3.09 17.57 34.73
C ASP A 386 1.92 16.58 34.80
N LEU A 387 0.73 16.96 34.31
CA LEU A 387 -0.43 16.08 34.15
C LEU A 387 -0.15 14.87 33.26
N ILE A 388 0.47 15.08 32.08
CA ILE A 388 0.85 13.99 31.16
C ILE A 388 1.74 12.98 31.90
N THR A 389 2.77 13.47 32.59
CA THR A 389 3.70 12.64 33.35
C THR A 389 2.99 11.81 34.41
N GLN A 390 1.95 12.36 35.03
CA GLN A 390 1.25 11.67 36.11
C GLN A 390 0.12 10.77 35.68
N CYS A 391 -0.55 11.07 34.56
CA CYS A 391 -1.35 10.05 33.87
C CYS A 391 -0.49 8.82 33.55
N GLN A 392 0.72 9.04 33.02
CA GLN A 392 1.62 7.93 32.73
C GLN A 392 1.99 7.15 33.99
N LYS A 393 2.23 7.79 35.14
CA LYS A 393 2.54 7.08 36.40
C LYS A 393 1.33 6.38 37.02
N LEU A 394 0.16 7.02 37.02
CA LEU A 394 -1.01 6.61 37.82
C LEU A 394 -1.98 5.70 37.06
N LEU A 395 -2.09 5.85 35.74
CA LEU A 395 -2.97 5.07 34.87
C LEU A 395 -2.24 3.92 34.16
N GLN A 396 -1.01 3.62 34.60
CA GLN A 396 -0.33 2.39 34.19
C GLN A 396 -1.02 1.18 34.82
N THR A 397 -1.41 0.22 33.97
CA THR A 397 -1.75 -1.12 34.44
C THR A 397 -0.50 -1.73 35.05
N LYS A 398 -0.53 -1.95 36.37
CA LYS A 398 0.50 -2.71 37.08
C LYS A 398 0.26 -4.20 36.85
N PHE A 399 0.66 -4.65 35.67
CA PHE A 399 0.44 -6.00 35.17
C PHE A 399 0.86 -7.08 36.19
N ASP A 400 2.00 -6.86 36.85
CA ASP A 400 2.56 -7.80 37.84
C ASP A 400 1.77 -7.88 39.15
N GLU A 401 0.96 -6.87 39.48
CA GLU A 401 0.07 -6.86 40.66
C GLU A 401 -1.28 -7.55 40.37
N ILE A 402 -1.64 -7.75 39.10
CA ILE A 402 -2.91 -8.37 38.70
C ILE A 402 -2.81 -9.91 38.70
N ILE A 403 -1.63 -10.44 38.39
CA ILE A 403 -1.42 -11.87 38.19
C ILE A 403 -0.76 -12.52 39.41
N ASP A 404 -1.33 -13.64 39.85
CA ASP A 404 -0.82 -14.42 40.99
C ASP A 404 -0.50 -15.87 40.59
N ALA A 405 0.37 -16.53 41.37
CA ALA A 405 0.76 -17.93 41.15
C ALA A 405 -0.37 -18.93 41.40
N GLY A 406 -1.36 -18.58 42.24
CA GLY A 406 -2.53 -19.41 42.50
C GLY A 406 -3.58 -19.40 41.39
N MET A 407 -3.48 -18.50 40.41
CA MET A 407 -4.42 -18.39 39.29
C MET A 407 -4.04 -19.33 38.15
N THR A 408 -5.05 -19.95 37.55
CA THR A 408 -4.93 -20.63 36.25
C THR A 408 -4.67 -19.62 35.12
N PRO A 409 -4.11 -20.06 33.96
CA PRO A 409 -3.91 -19.17 32.81
C PRO A 409 -5.20 -18.46 32.33
N GLY A 410 -6.35 -19.13 32.45
CA GLY A 410 -7.66 -18.56 32.16
C GLY A 410 -8.03 -17.44 33.14
N GLU A 411 -7.93 -17.70 34.44
CA GLU A 411 -8.20 -16.72 35.50
C GLU A 411 -7.27 -15.51 35.41
N LYS A 412 -5.99 -15.70 35.06
CA LYS A 412 -5.07 -14.57 34.83
C LYS A 412 -5.53 -13.68 33.67
N THR A 413 -6.01 -14.31 32.58
CA THR A 413 -6.51 -13.59 31.41
C THR A 413 -7.78 -12.79 31.77
N GLU A 414 -8.71 -13.42 32.50
CA GLU A 414 -9.93 -12.76 32.98
C GLU A 414 -9.61 -11.64 33.98
N ALA A 415 -8.70 -11.88 34.93
CA ALA A 415 -8.24 -10.88 35.89
C ALA A 415 -7.63 -9.66 35.18
N LEU A 416 -6.83 -9.87 34.13
CA LEU A 416 -6.32 -8.79 33.29
C LEU A 416 -7.46 -8.04 32.59
N GLU A 417 -8.40 -8.76 31.98
CA GLU A 417 -9.53 -8.16 31.27
C GLU A 417 -10.45 -7.37 32.21
N LEU A 418 -10.58 -7.75 33.47
CA LEU A 418 -11.39 -7.06 34.47
C LEU A 418 -10.67 -5.85 35.10
N ASN A 419 -9.36 -5.97 35.35
CA ASN A 419 -8.62 -4.99 36.18
C ASN A 419 -7.69 -4.06 35.40
N HIS A 420 -7.51 -4.25 34.09
CA HIS A 420 -6.64 -3.36 33.31
C HIS A 420 -7.18 -1.93 33.25
N VAL A 421 -6.26 -0.97 33.29
CA VAL A 421 -6.50 0.44 33.04
C VAL A 421 -5.56 0.88 31.92
N LEU A 422 -6.12 1.28 30.80
CA LEU A 422 -5.35 1.77 29.67
C LEU A 422 -5.03 3.25 29.90
N ASP A 423 -3.77 3.64 29.79
CA ASP A 423 -3.39 5.05 29.73
C ASP A 423 -3.80 5.64 28.38
N PHE A 424 -5.07 6.06 28.30
CA PHE A 424 -5.63 6.80 27.16
C PHE A 424 -5.60 8.32 27.38
N LEU A 425 -5.43 8.79 28.62
CA LEU A 425 -5.43 10.22 28.93
C LEU A 425 -4.11 10.88 28.56
N SER A 426 -2.96 10.26 28.82
CA SER A 426 -1.68 10.86 28.44
C SER A 426 -1.54 11.10 26.93
N PRO A 427 -1.93 10.18 26.01
CA PRO A 427 -1.85 10.49 24.59
C PRO A 427 -2.87 11.55 24.14
N ILE A 428 -4.05 11.65 24.77
CA ILE A 428 -5.01 12.73 24.49
C ILE A 428 -4.43 14.08 24.92
N LEU A 429 -3.92 14.18 26.14
CA LEU A 429 -3.29 15.39 26.67
C LEU A 429 -2.08 15.82 25.82
N LYS A 430 -1.27 14.87 25.34
CA LYS A 430 -0.18 15.16 24.40
C LYS A 430 -0.70 15.83 23.13
N VAL A 431 -1.79 15.33 22.55
CA VAL A 431 -2.41 15.93 21.37
C VAL A 431 -2.94 17.33 21.67
N ILE A 432 -3.63 17.51 22.80
CA ILE A 432 -4.11 18.82 23.26
C ILE A 432 -2.94 19.80 23.45
N ASN A 433 -1.79 19.31 23.94
CA ASN A 433 -0.56 20.10 24.11
C ASN A 433 0.25 20.26 22.80
N GLY A 434 -0.29 19.86 21.64
CA GLY A 434 0.30 20.10 20.33
C GLY A 434 1.25 19.00 19.80
N HIS A 435 1.27 17.82 20.42
CA HIS A 435 2.06 16.68 19.91
C HIS A 435 1.52 16.20 18.56
N LYS A 436 2.38 16.22 17.54
CA LYS A 436 2.00 15.97 16.14
C LYS A 436 2.12 14.52 15.67
N LYS A 437 2.69 13.62 16.47
CA LYS A 437 2.85 12.21 16.09
C LYS A 437 1.84 11.30 16.79
N THR A 438 0.64 11.80 17.09
CA THR A 438 -0.46 11.00 17.64
C THR A 438 -1.74 11.35 16.90
N SER A 439 -2.40 10.34 16.34
CA SER A 439 -3.67 10.53 15.63
C SER A 439 -4.85 10.14 16.52
N LEU A 440 -5.93 10.93 16.44
CA LEU A 440 -7.19 10.66 17.12
C LEU A 440 -8.24 10.49 16.05
N SER A 441 -9.03 9.42 16.08
CA SER A 441 -10.15 9.25 15.16
C SER A 441 -11.38 8.77 15.93
N LEU A 442 -12.56 9.21 15.48
CA LEU A 442 -13.81 8.93 16.17
C LEU A 442 -14.72 8.08 15.30
N ASN A 443 -15.17 6.97 15.84
CA ASN A 443 -16.20 6.09 15.29
C ASN A 443 -17.33 5.90 16.31
N LYS A 444 -18.41 5.22 15.94
CA LYS A 444 -19.53 4.97 16.85
C LYS A 444 -19.04 4.36 18.16
N ASN A 445 -19.32 5.04 19.28
CA ASN A 445 -18.96 4.61 20.64
C ASN A 445 -17.47 4.29 20.86
N CYS A 446 -16.57 4.81 20.01
CA CYS A 446 -15.15 4.50 20.11
C CYS A 446 -14.26 5.65 19.63
N LEU A 447 -13.39 6.15 20.52
CA LEU A 447 -12.24 6.96 20.17
C LEU A 447 -11.04 6.04 19.91
N THR A 448 -10.46 6.11 18.71
CA THR A 448 -9.23 5.39 18.39
C THR A 448 -8.03 6.33 18.47
N ILE A 449 -7.03 5.96 19.27
CA ILE A 449 -5.80 6.69 19.48
C ILE A 449 -4.68 5.90 18.79
N THR A 450 -4.15 6.41 17.68
CA THR A 450 -3.02 5.78 16.98
C THR A 450 -1.72 6.48 17.35
N LYS A 451 -0.69 5.72 17.72
CA LYS A 451 0.62 6.23 18.12
C LYS A 451 1.76 5.42 17.47
N PRO A 452 2.98 5.99 17.36
CA PRO A 452 4.16 5.27 16.91
C PRO A 452 4.42 4.01 17.74
N TRP A 453 4.85 2.95 17.07
CA TRP A 453 5.21 1.68 17.69
C TRP A 453 6.72 1.45 17.61
N TYR A 454 7.41 1.78 18.71
CA TYR A 454 8.86 1.75 18.74
C TYR A 454 9.47 0.35 18.90
N ARG A 455 8.69 -0.68 19.24
CA ARG A 455 9.24 -2.04 19.48
C ARG A 455 9.99 -2.58 18.27
N HIS A 456 9.36 -2.61 17.10
CA HIS A 456 10.00 -3.11 15.89
C HIS A 456 11.13 -2.21 15.42
N GLN A 457 10.97 -0.89 15.55
CA GLN A 457 12.04 0.07 15.25
C GLN A 457 13.28 -0.18 16.11
N ASN A 458 13.12 -0.49 17.39
CA ASN A 458 14.23 -0.79 18.29
C ASN A 458 14.92 -2.12 17.94
N ILE A 459 14.15 -3.15 17.55
CA ILE A 459 14.72 -4.43 17.08
C ILE A 459 15.58 -4.20 15.83
N ILE A 460 15.05 -3.47 14.85
CA ILE A 460 15.78 -3.12 13.61
C ILE A 460 17.03 -2.31 13.93
N LYS A 461 16.93 -1.29 14.80
CA LYS A 461 18.07 -0.45 15.21
C LYS A 461 19.14 -1.20 16.01
N SER A 462 18.79 -2.29 16.69
CA SER A 462 19.77 -3.12 17.41
C SER A 462 20.55 -4.08 16.51
N ALA A 463 20.11 -4.31 15.27
CA ALA A 463 20.84 -5.15 14.33
C ALA A 463 22.11 -4.45 13.83
N ALA A 464 23.17 -5.22 13.57
CA ALA A 464 24.41 -4.69 12.98
C ALA A 464 24.16 -4.21 11.54
N ILE A 465 23.30 -4.93 10.81
CA ILE A 465 22.77 -4.50 9.52
C ILE A 465 21.31 -4.92 9.36
N SER A 466 20.50 -4.06 8.77
CA SER A 466 19.13 -4.38 8.34
C SER A 466 18.99 -4.32 6.81
N ILE A 467 18.52 -5.41 6.23
CA ILE A 467 18.29 -5.60 4.79
C ILE A 467 16.78 -5.75 4.57
N PHE A 468 16.16 -4.81 3.87
CA PHE A 468 14.72 -4.80 3.59
C PHE A 468 14.46 -5.33 2.19
N LEU A 469 13.61 -6.34 2.05
CA LEU A 469 13.25 -6.93 0.75
C LEU A 469 11.85 -6.45 0.35
N ASP A 470 11.77 -5.38 -0.43
CA ASP A 470 10.49 -4.81 -0.86
C ASP A 470 10.67 -4.02 -2.17
N ALA A 471 10.10 -4.56 -3.24
CA ALA A 471 10.19 -3.98 -4.59
C ALA A 471 9.47 -2.63 -4.69
N THR A 472 8.40 -2.44 -3.92
CA THR A 472 7.41 -1.41 -4.20
C THR A 472 7.39 -0.27 -3.18
N ILE A 473 8.06 -0.43 -2.03
CA ILE A 473 8.20 0.66 -1.05
C ILE A 473 9.03 1.85 -1.59
N ASP A 474 8.61 3.05 -1.23
CA ASP A 474 9.40 4.27 -1.46
C ASP A 474 10.41 4.48 -0.32
N VAL A 475 11.62 4.92 -0.66
CA VAL A 475 12.70 5.14 0.32
C VAL A 475 12.28 6.14 1.41
N ASN A 476 11.51 7.18 1.06
CA ASN A 476 11.05 8.15 2.05
C ASN A 476 9.95 7.59 2.95
N ASP A 477 9.09 6.72 2.42
CA ASP A 477 8.05 6.07 3.21
C ASP A 477 8.70 5.09 4.20
N LEU A 478 9.71 4.32 3.77
CA LEU A 478 10.53 3.48 4.65
C LEU A 478 11.22 4.30 5.75
N ARG A 479 11.85 5.42 5.38
CA ARG A 479 12.53 6.33 6.31
C ARG A 479 11.57 6.84 7.39
N ASN A 480 10.36 7.24 7.02
CA ASN A 480 9.33 7.68 7.95
C ASN A 480 8.88 6.54 8.89
N LYS A 481 8.70 5.33 8.37
CA LYS A 481 8.31 4.13 9.17
C LYS A 481 9.37 3.73 10.19
N LEU A 482 10.64 3.85 9.83
CA LEU A 482 11.78 3.55 10.70
C LEU A 482 12.16 4.70 11.65
N ASN A 483 11.50 5.86 11.52
CA ASN A 483 11.79 7.09 12.24
C ASN A 483 13.29 7.44 12.16
N LEU A 484 13.81 7.45 10.94
CA LEU A 484 15.20 7.80 10.61
C LEU A 484 15.29 9.29 10.24
N ASP A 485 16.49 9.85 10.38
CA ASP A 485 16.76 11.22 9.93
C ASP A 485 16.65 11.33 8.40
N ARG A 486 16.26 12.52 7.91
CA ARG A 486 16.13 12.79 6.46
C ARG A 486 17.42 12.61 5.70
N ASN A 487 18.56 12.86 6.36
CA ASN A 487 19.87 12.81 5.75
C ASN A 487 20.55 11.46 5.93
N GLN A 488 19.91 10.49 6.61
CA GLN A 488 20.42 9.14 6.74
C GLN A 488 20.19 8.40 5.40
N PRO A 489 21.26 8.07 4.64
CA PRO A 489 21.15 7.36 3.38
C PRO A 489 20.72 5.91 3.59
N ILE A 490 19.95 5.38 2.63
CA ILE A 490 19.59 3.96 2.55
C ILE A 490 20.15 3.44 1.23
N LEU A 491 21.07 2.47 1.28
CA LEU A 491 21.63 1.89 0.06
C LEU A 491 20.54 1.09 -0.64
N THR A 492 20.16 1.51 -1.84
CA THR A 492 19.05 0.90 -2.57
C THR A 492 19.57 0.06 -3.72
N PHE A 493 19.15 -1.20 -3.80
CA PHE A 493 19.44 -2.11 -4.91
C PHE A 493 18.22 -2.23 -5.82
N SER A 494 18.42 -2.30 -7.14
CA SER A 494 17.32 -2.51 -8.08
C SER A 494 17.74 -3.31 -9.32
N SER A 495 16.74 -3.83 -10.02
CA SER A 495 16.94 -4.67 -11.20
C SER A 495 17.48 -3.89 -12.40
N LYS A 496 18.20 -4.60 -13.27
CA LYS A 496 18.30 -4.21 -14.68
C LYS A 496 16.93 -4.29 -15.35
N GLU A 497 16.72 -3.46 -16.37
CA GLU A 497 15.47 -3.45 -17.16
C GLU A 497 15.16 -4.85 -17.70
N LYS A 498 13.88 -5.18 -17.73
CA LYS A 498 13.37 -6.48 -18.16
C LYS A 498 12.38 -6.33 -19.29
N ASP A 499 12.27 -7.39 -20.07
CA ASP A 499 11.26 -7.50 -21.11
C ASP A 499 9.95 -8.06 -20.54
N TYR A 500 8.86 -7.33 -20.74
CA TYR A 500 7.49 -7.72 -20.44
C TYR A 500 6.64 -7.84 -21.72
N SER A 501 7.26 -8.03 -22.89
CA SER A 501 6.59 -8.20 -24.18
C SER A 501 5.55 -9.33 -24.22
N ASN A 502 5.72 -10.37 -23.40
CA ASN A 502 4.78 -11.50 -23.26
C ASN A 502 3.63 -11.25 -22.28
N LEU A 503 3.53 -10.05 -21.69
CA LEU A 503 2.51 -9.70 -20.70
C LEU A 503 1.46 -8.76 -21.31
N HIS A 504 0.20 -9.19 -21.23
CA HIS A 504 -0.97 -8.45 -21.68
C HIS A 504 -1.82 -8.00 -20.50
N LEU A 505 -1.98 -6.69 -20.32
CA LEU A 505 -2.82 -6.10 -19.30
C LEU A 505 -4.07 -5.51 -19.94
N LYS A 506 -5.24 -6.07 -19.59
CA LYS A 506 -6.54 -5.63 -20.09
C LYS A 506 -7.29 -4.89 -19.00
N PHE A 507 -7.29 -3.56 -19.07
CA PHE A 507 -7.98 -2.70 -18.11
C PHE A 507 -9.44 -2.48 -18.53
N LEU A 508 -10.38 -2.90 -17.68
CA LEU A 508 -11.80 -2.59 -17.86
C LEU A 508 -12.18 -1.42 -16.95
N THR A 509 -11.84 -0.20 -17.39
CA THR A 509 -11.98 1.04 -16.61
C THR A 509 -13.44 1.48 -16.42
N ASP A 510 -14.35 0.99 -17.25
CA ASP A 510 -15.79 1.25 -17.20
C ASP A 510 -16.56 0.27 -16.30
N PHE A 511 -15.88 -0.72 -15.72
CA PHE A 511 -16.52 -1.76 -14.91
C PHE A 511 -17.25 -1.19 -13.68
N GLY A 512 -16.70 -0.13 -13.07
CA GLY A 512 -17.36 0.56 -11.96
C GLY A 512 -17.07 -0.07 -10.60
N HIS A 513 -18.10 -0.44 -9.83
CA HIS A 513 -18.00 -0.73 -8.38
C HIS A 513 -17.39 -2.10 -8.03
N GLY A 514 -16.46 -2.61 -8.84
CA GLY A 514 -15.75 -3.86 -8.58
C GLY A 514 -15.04 -3.87 -7.23
N SER A 515 -14.62 -2.72 -6.69
CA SER A 515 -13.97 -2.58 -5.38
C SER A 515 -14.92 -2.45 -4.17
N ASN A 516 -16.25 -2.38 -4.38
CA ASN A 516 -17.18 -2.21 -3.26
C ASN A 516 -17.30 -3.50 -2.42
N LEU A 517 -17.24 -3.35 -1.10
CA LEU A 517 -17.49 -4.46 -0.16
C LEU A 517 -18.97 -4.88 -0.15
N ARG A 518 -19.90 -3.94 -0.29
CA ARG A 518 -21.32 -4.23 -0.44
C ARG A 518 -21.63 -4.39 -1.93
N ARG A 519 -21.81 -5.63 -2.36
CA ARG A 519 -22.18 -6.01 -3.74
C ARG A 519 -23.60 -6.53 -3.89
N SER A 520 -24.26 -6.84 -2.76
CA SER A 520 -25.64 -7.29 -2.66
C SER A 520 -26.57 -6.20 -2.14
N GLY A 521 -27.83 -6.18 -2.59
CA GLY A 521 -28.89 -5.31 -2.04
C GLY A 521 -29.55 -4.30 -2.98
N SER A 522 -29.36 -4.41 -4.30
CA SER A 522 -30.17 -3.66 -5.28
C SER A 522 -30.70 -4.59 -6.38
N GLU A 523 -31.69 -4.16 -7.18
CA GLU A 523 -32.16 -4.85 -8.41
C GLU A 523 -31.07 -5.02 -9.50
N TYR A 524 -29.83 -4.66 -9.18
CA TYR A 524 -28.63 -4.80 -9.98
C TYR A 524 -27.48 -5.28 -9.10
N CYS A 525 -27.27 -6.58 -9.03
CA CYS A 525 -26.26 -7.13 -8.12
C CYS A 525 -24.89 -7.11 -8.80
N GLU A 526 -23.94 -6.30 -8.30
CA GLU A 526 -22.55 -6.28 -8.80
C GLU A 526 -21.92 -7.68 -8.85
N ILE A 527 -22.37 -8.58 -7.96
CA ILE A 527 -21.94 -9.98 -7.95
C ILE A 527 -22.30 -10.73 -9.23
N GLU A 528 -23.46 -10.46 -9.84
CA GLU A 528 -23.92 -11.12 -11.07
C GLU A 528 -23.07 -10.69 -12.26
N ARG A 529 -22.67 -9.42 -12.29
CA ARG A 529 -21.79 -8.86 -13.33
C ARG A 529 -20.40 -9.46 -13.24
N ILE A 530 -19.84 -9.52 -12.03
CA ILE A 530 -18.53 -10.14 -11.77
C ILE A 530 -18.58 -11.63 -12.15
N THR A 531 -19.65 -12.33 -11.77
CA THR A 531 -19.85 -13.74 -12.15
C THR A 531 -19.94 -13.90 -13.67
N ALA A 532 -20.67 -13.01 -14.37
CA ALA A 532 -20.77 -13.02 -15.82
C ALA A 532 -19.40 -12.78 -16.49
N LEU A 533 -18.61 -11.84 -15.96
CA LEU A 533 -17.25 -11.57 -16.42
C LEU A 533 -16.34 -12.80 -16.24
N ILE A 534 -16.30 -13.38 -15.04
CA ILE A 534 -15.49 -14.58 -14.74
C ILE A 534 -15.84 -15.71 -15.73
N ASN A 535 -17.14 -15.97 -15.92
CA ASN A 535 -17.60 -16.99 -16.86
C ASN A 535 -17.21 -16.67 -18.32
N GLN A 536 -17.25 -15.40 -18.72
CA GLN A 536 -16.89 -15.01 -20.07
C GLN A 536 -15.39 -15.13 -20.32
N VAL A 537 -14.55 -14.71 -19.37
CA VAL A 537 -13.09 -14.88 -19.46
C VAL A 537 -12.74 -16.38 -19.49
N SER A 538 -13.38 -17.19 -18.64
CA SER A 538 -13.23 -18.65 -18.65
C SER A 538 -13.56 -19.28 -20.01
N LYS A 539 -14.62 -18.82 -20.68
CA LYS A 539 -14.99 -19.29 -22.03
C LYS A 539 -14.03 -18.84 -23.11
N ASN A 540 -13.46 -17.64 -22.99
CA ASN A 540 -12.47 -17.15 -23.95
C ASN A 540 -11.13 -17.89 -23.82
N HIS A 541 -10.88 -18.52 -22.66
CA HIS A 541 -9.64 -19.23 -22.33
C HIS A 541 -9.92 -20.66 -21.82
N PRO A 542 -10.55 -21.54 -22.63
CA PRO A 542 -11.08 -22.82 -22.15
C PRO A 542 -10.01 -23.82 -21.70
N ASN A 543 -8.79 -23.72 -22.24
CA ASN A 543 -7.68 -24.63 -21.96
C ASN A 543 -6.65 -24.04 -21.00
N GLU A 544 -6.84 -22.80 -20.57
CA GLU A 544 -5.88 -22.09 -19.73
C GLU A 544 -6.19 -22.22 -18.25
N LYS A 545 -5.16 -22.18 -17.42
CA LYS A 545 -5.31 -22.12 -15.97
C LYS A 545 -5.55 -20.68 -15.54
N ILE A 546 -6.69 -20.45 -14.92
CA ILE A 546 -7.11 -19.11 -14.49
C ILE A 546 -6.92 -18.93 -12.99
N GLY A 547 -6.26 -17.84 -12.63
CA GLY A 547 -6.21 -17.32 -11.26
C GLY A 547 -7.23 -16.21 -11.04
N LEU A 548 -7.87 -16.18 -9.87
CA LEU A 548 -8.80 -15.14 -9.45
C LEU A 548 -8.32 -14.48 -8.15
N ILE A 549 -8.26 -13.15 -8.15
CA ILE A 549 -8.09 -12.34 -6.94
C ILE A 549 -9.28 -11.39 -6.79
N ASP A 550 -9.87 -11.37 -5.60
CA ASP A 550 -10.99 -10.50 -5.27
C ASP A 550 -10.90 -10.02 -3.81
N HIS A 551 -11.83 -9.20 -3.34
CA HIS A 551 -11.96 -8.87 -1.93
C HIS A 551 -12.24 -10.13 -1.10
N LYS A 552 -11.63 -10.22 0.09
CA LYS A 552 -11.77 -11.35 1.02
C LYS A 552 -13.22 -11.76 1.29
N ALA A 553 -14.13 -10.78 1.35
CA ALA A 553 -15.55 -11.00 1.59
C ALA A 553 -16.25 -11.78 0.44
N HIS A 554 -15.67 -11.77 -0.76
CA HIS A 554 -16.30 -12.29 -1.98
C HIS A 554 -15.51 -13.41 -2.66
N ALA A 555 -14.17 -13.40 -2.56
CA ALA A 555 -13.27 -14.29 -3.30
C ALA A 555 -13.68 -15.77 -3.25
N TYR A 556 -14.09 -16.26 -2.08
CA TYR A 556 -14.44 -17.67 -1.86
C TYR A 556 -15.94 -17.97 -1.92
N SER A 557 -16.77 -17.00 -2.32
CA SER A 557 -18.23 -17.14 -2.41
C SER A 557 -18.75 -17.35 -3.83
N HIS A 558 -17.89 -17.13 -4.83
CA HIS A 558 -18.24 -17.29 -6.23
C HIS A 558 -18.44 -18.77 -6.59
N LYS A 559 -19.45 -19.05 -7.43
CA LYS A 559 -19.50 -20.33 -8.13
C LYS A 559 -18.59 -20.25 -9.35
N LEU A 560 -17.44 -20.91 -9.27
CA LEU A 560 -16.36 -20.76 -10.25
C LEU A 560 -16.41 -21.85 -11.32
N PRO A 561 -16.03 -21.52 -12.58
CA PRO A 561 -15.74 -22.51 -13.62
C PRO A 561 -14.55 -23.42 -13.26
N ASP A 562 -14.52 -24.62 -13.85
CA ASP A 562 -13.52 -25.65 -13.54
C ASP A 562 -12.06 -25.25 -13.87
N ASN A 563 -11.87 -24.40 -14.88
CA ASN A 563 -10.54 -23.89 -15.25
C ASN A 563 -10.05 -22.73 -14.37
N VAL A 564 -10.87 -22.24 -13.43
CA VAL A 564 -10.42 -21.33 -12.36
C VAL A 564 -9.83 -22.16 -11.22
N VAL A 565 -8.55 -22.45 -11.36
CA VAL A 565 -7.84 -23.42 -10.50
C VAL A 565 -7.29 -22.81 -9.22
N LYS A 566 -7.18 -21.47 -9.14
CA LYS A 566 -6.59 -20.75 -8.00
C LYS A 566 -7.41 -19.52 -7.63
N VAL A 567 -7.62 -19.33 -6.33
CA VAL A 567 -8.40 -18.22 -5.77
C VAL A 567 -7.66 -17.60 -4.60
N GLY A 568 -7.55 -16.27 -4.59
CA GLY A 568 -6.97 -15.50 -3.51
C GLY A 568 -7.69 -14.18 -3.27
N HIS A 569 -7.19 -13.41 -2.32
CA HIS A 569 -7.72 -12.08 -2.04
C HIS A 569 -6.67 -10.98 -1.88
N TRP A 570 -7.11 -9.75 -2.15
CA TRP A 570 -6.29 -8.54 -2.01
C TRP A 570 -5.71 -8.38 -0.60
N GLY A 571 -4.47 -7.88 -0.53
CA GLY A 571 -3.70 -7.68 0.71
C GLY A 571 -3.11 -8.96 1.32
N HIS A 572 -3.54 -10.15 0.88
CA HIS A 572 -3.01 -11.43 1.37
C HIS A 572 -2.35 -12.25 0.25
N ASP A 573 -3.12 -12.64 -0.78
CA ASP A 573 -2.63 -13.52 -1.85
C ASP A 573 -2.05 -12.75 -3.05
N SER A 574 -2.31 -11.44 -3.12
CA SER A 574 -1.68 -10.51 -4.08
C SER A 574 -0.21 -10.23 -3.74
N ARG A 575 0.25 -10.60 -2.54
CA ARG A 575 1.63 -10.49 -2.06
C ARG A 575 2.09 -11.83 -1.50
N GLY A 576 3.41 -12.06 -1.44
CA GLY A 576 3.98 -13.22 -0.71
C GLY A 576 3.45 -14.62 -1.10
N SER A 577 2.88 -14.80 -2.29
CA SER A 577 2.28 -16.07 -2.73
C SER A 577 2.83 -16.54 -4.07
N ASN A 578 3.05 -17.85 -4.17
CA ASN A 578 3.46 -18.57 -5.38
C ASN A 578 2.33 -19.45 -5.94
N GLN A 579 1.10 -19.33 -5.43
CA GLN A 579 0.02 -20.24 -5.84
C GLN A 579 -0.47 -20.00 -7.28
N PHE A 580 -0.13 -18.87 -7.89
CA PHE A 580 -0.55 -18.47 -9.24
C PHE A 580 0.56 -18.63 -10.29
N LEU A 581 1.67 -19.29 -9.96
CA LEU A 581 2.83 -19.45 -10.86
C LEU A 581 2.46 -20.17 -12.16
N ASP A 582 1.49 -21.08 -12.12
CA ASP A 582 1.04 -21.88 -13.25
C ASP A 582 -0.18 -21.28 -13.98
N CYS A 583 -0.63 -20.10 -13.58
CA CYS A 583 -1.70 -19.38 -14.27
C CYS A 583 -1.14 -18.59 -15.46
N THR A 584 -1.69 -18.79 -16.65
CA THR A 584 -1.47 -17.97 -17.86
C THR A 584 -2.47 -16.82 -17.95
N VAL A 585 -3.60 -16.95 -17.25
CA VAL A 585 -4.66 -15.93 -17.20
C VAL A 585 -4.97 -15.57 -15.75
N MET A 586 -5.07 -14.27 -15.48
CA MET A 586 -5.47 -13.73 -14.17
C MET A 586 -6.70 -12.84 -14.30
N ILE A 587 -7.59 -12.89 -13.30
CA ILE A 587 -8.72 -11.99 -13.16
C ILE A 587 -8.61 -11.32 -11.79
N ASP A 588 -8.33 -10.03 -11.78
CA ASP A 588 -8.06 -9.27 -10.55
C ASP A 588 -9.14 -8.19 -10.34
N ILE A 589 -10.13 -8.51 -9.51
CA ILE A 589 -11.35 -7.73 -9.35
C ILE A 589 -11.15 -6.52 -8.42
N GLY A 590 -11.34 -5.32 -8.97
CA GLY A 590 -11.43 -4.05 -8.24
C GLY A 590 -10.11 -3.31 -8.09
N ASP A 591 -10.20 -1.98 -8.03
CA ASP A 591 -9.11 -1.08 -7.65
C ASP A 591 -8.90 -1.10 -6.13
N TYR A 592 -8.12 -2.07 -5.65
CA TYR A 592 -7.89 -2.24 -4.21
C TYR A 592 -7.30 -0.98 -3.57
N THR A 593 -7.93 -0.54 -2.49
CA THR A 593 -7.41 0.52 -1.62
C THR A 593 -7.58 0.06 -0.18
N GLU A 594 -6.48 0.08 0.57
CA GLU A 594 -6.49 -0.13 2.02
C GLU A 594 -7.37 0.89 2.75
N ASN A 595 -7.63 0.65 4.04
CA ASN A 595 -8.46 1.54 4.85
C ASN A 595 -7.87 2.97 4.88
N LEU A 596 -8.58 3.93 4.28
CA LEU A 596 -8.15 5.34 4.18
C LEU A 596 -7.97 6.00 5.55
N GLY A 597 -8.82 5.67 6.53
CA GLY A 597 -8.72 6.21 7.89
C GLY A 597 -7.48 5.71 8.61
N ALA A 598 -7.15 4.41 8.47
CA ALA A 598 -5.94 3.83 9.00
C ALA A 598 -4.68 4.42 8.33
N ASN A 599 -4.68 4.56 7.01
CA ASN A 599 -3.58 5.17 6.27
C ASN A 599 -3.35 6.64 6.63
N ALA A 600 -4.42 7.42 6.81
CA ALA A 600 -4.31 8.80 7.28
C ALA A 600 -3.74 8.88 8.71
N ALA A 601 -4.09 7.94 9.59
CA ALA A 601 -3.55 7.86 10.93
C ALA A 601 -2.07 7.44 10.94
N ASP A 602 -1.69 6.47 10.12
CA ASP A 602 -0.30 6.03 9.94
C ASP A 602 0.58 7.16 9.39
N TRP A 603 0.12 7.83 8.33
CA TRP A 603 0.76 9.02 7.76
C TRP A 603 0.95 10.11 8.81
N HIS A 604 -0.07 10.40 9.62
CA HIS A 604 0.03 11.42 10.65
C HIS A 604 1.06 11.06 11.72
N CYS A 605 1.09 9.81 12.19
CA CYS A 605 2.03 9.36 13.22
C CYS A 605 3.48 9.31 12.73
N THR A 606 3.71 8.93 11.47
CA THR A 606 5.05 8.79 10.90
C THR A 606 5.62 10.14 10.41
N THR A 607 4.79 11.03 9.87
CA THR A 607 5.24 12.31 9.29
C THR A 607 4.99 13.54 10.16
N GLY A 608 4.07 13.47 11.12
CA GLY A 608 3.59 14.62 11.88
C GLY A 608 2.57 15.51 11.14
N GLN A 609 2.11 15.11 9.95
CA GLN A 609 1.16 15.89 9.14
C GLN A 609 -0.25 15.28 9.22
N SER A 610 -1.21 16.00 9.79
CA SER A 610 -2.61 15.58 9.79
C SER A 610 -3.27 15.83 8.43
N VAL A 611 -4.16 14.92 8.01
CA VAL A 611 -4.81 14.98 6.70
C VAL A 611 -6.28 14.55 6.77
N ASN A 612 -7.06 14.93 5.76
CA ASN A 612 -8.37 14.34 5.51
C ASN A 612 -8.19 13.03 4.71
N PRO A 613 -8.66 11.88 5.21
CA PRO A 613 -8.49 10.57 4.56
C PRO A 613 -8.91 10.52 3.09
N THR A 614 -9.92 11.31 2.70
CA THR A 614 -10.47 11.32 1.33
C THR A 614 -9.86 12.40 0.44
N ASN A 615 -9.05 13.32 0.98
CA ASN A 615 -8.34 14.30 0.18
C ASN A 615 -7.05 13.69 -0.38
N LEU A 616 -7.16 13.05 -1.54
CA LEU A 616 -6.06 12.35 -2.21
C LEU A 616 -5.16 13.29 -3.04
N SER A 617 -4.84 14.48 -2.51
CA SER A 617 -3.97 15.47 -3.16
C SER A 617 -2.68 15.71 -2.36
N GLY A 618 -1.71 16.43 -2.96
CA GLY A 618 -0.47 16.81 -2.30
C GLY A 618 0.45 15.63 -1.94
N ARG A 619 1.16 15.73 -0.80
CA ARG A 619 2.10 14.68 -0.35
C ARG A 619 1.38 13.38 0.04
N TYR A 620 0.25 13.49 0.74
CA TYR A 620 -0.57 12.34 1.13
C TYR A 620 -1.23 11.66 -0.08
N GLY A 621 -1.73 12.44 -1.05
CA GLY A 621 -2.22 11.90 -2.32
C GLY A 621 -1.18 11.06 -3.05
N ARG A 622 0.06 11.54 -3.12
CA ARG A 622 1.19 10.80 -3.70
C ARG A 622 1.54 9.53 -2.90
N TYR A 623 1.52 9.60 -1.56
CA TYR A 623 1.67 8.43 -0.70
C TYR A 623 0.62 7.35 -1.01
N MET A 624 -0.67 7.73 -1.04
CA MET A 624 -1.76 6.80 -1.36
C MET A 624 -1.67 6.25 -2.79
N GLN A 625 -1.27 7.08 -3.76
CA GLN A 625 -1.05 6.64 -5.13
C GLN A 625 0.08 5.60 -5.22
N ARG A 626 1.21 5.83 -4.54
CA ARG A 626 2.32 4.85 -4.49
C ARG A 626 1.87 3.52 -3.91
N ARG A 627 1.09 3.52 -2.81
CA ARG A 627 0.55 2.29 -2.21
C ARG A 627 -0.39 1.53 -3.15
N ARG A 628 -1.31 2.22 -3.84
CA ARG A 628 -2.18 1.57 -4.84
C ARG A 628 -1.39 0.95 -5.99
N ILE A 629 -0.43 1.70 -6.55
CA ILE A 629 0.41 1.18 -7.64
C ILE A 629 1.26 0.01 -7.14
N ALA A 630 1.76 0.06 -5.91
CA ALA A 630 2.54 -1.01 -5.29
C ALA A 630 1.74 -2.34 -5.21
N ASP A 631 0.47 -2.28 -4.79
CA ASP A 631 -0.37 -3.49 -4.76
C ASP A 631 -0.73 -4.00 -6.15
N LEU A 632 -0.96 -3.09 -7.11
CA LEU A 632 -1.20 -3.44 -8.51
C LEU A 632 0.03 -4.11 -9.14
N GLU A 633 1.22 -3.57 -8.92
CA GLU A 633 2.47 -4.16 -9.41
C GLU A 633 2.72 -5.55 -8.81
N GLN A 634 2.45 -5.70 -7.50
CA GLN A 634 2.58 -6.98 -6.81
C GLN A 634 1.63 -8.04 -7.36
N VAL A 635 0.38 -7.67 -7.70
CA VAL A 635 -0.58 -8.61 -8.29
C VAL A 635 -0.19 -9.00 -9.72
N ILE A 636 0.21 -8.02 -10.54
CA ILE A 636 0.68 -8.25 -11.92
C ILE A 636 1.89 -9.19 -11.95
N GLY A 637 2.76 -9.11 -10.94
CA GLY A 637 3.92 -9.97 -10.82
C GLY A 637 3.63 -11.41 -10.38
N ARG A 638 2.41 -11.77 -9.98
CA ARG A 638 2.08 -13.13 -9.46
C ARG A 638 2.33 -14.27 -10.46
N PRO A 639 1.90 -14.19 -11.74
CA PRO A 639 2.15 -15.24 -12.73
C PRO A 639 3.61 -15.31 -13.22
N ARG A 640 4.48 -14.37 -12.79
CA ARG A 640 5.92 -14.29 -13.11
C ARG A 640 6.23 -14.30 -14.62
N ALA A 641 5.56 -13.44 -15.40
CA ALA A 641 5.73 -13.35 -16.86
C ALA A 641 7.20 -13.34 -17.32
N THR A 642 8.07 -12.60 -16.63
CA THR A 642 9.50 -12.50 -16.97
C THR A 642 10.28 -13.80 -16.81
N ASN A 643 9.72 -14.80 -16.13
CA ASN A 643 10.32 -16.13 -15.95
C ASN A 643 9.80 -17.13 -16.99
N ARG A 644 8.82 -16.73 -17.82
CA ARG A 644 8.12 -17.56 -18.80
C ARG A 644 8.05 -16.81 -20.13
N PRO A 645 9.19 -16.41 -20.72
CA PRO A 645 9.21 -15.55 -21.92
C PRO A 645 8.51 -16.18 -23.12
N ASP A 646 8.42 -17.51 -23.16
CA ASP A 646 7.76 -18.27 -24.23
C ASP A 646 6.24 -18.43 -24.03
N GLU A 647 5.68 -17.91 -22.93
CA GLU A 647 4.26 -18.02 -22.62
C GLU A 647 3.60 -16.63 -22.61
N GLU A 648 2.47 -16.51 -23.30
CA GLU A 648 1.64 -15.31 -23.28
C GLU A 648 0.79 -15.27 -22.00
N ILE A 649 0.97 -14.21 -21.21
CA ILE A 649 0.26 -14.03 -19.94
C ILE A 649 -0.74 -12.90 -20.06
N THR A 650 -2.02 -13.16 -19.77
CA THR A 650 -3.09 -12.15 -19.83
C THR A 650 -3.67 -11.87 -18.45
N ILE A 651 -3.75 -10.59 -18.06
CA ILE A 651 -4.34 -10.15 -16.79
C ILE A 651 -5.52 -9.21 -17.08
N TYR A 652 -6.71 -9.61 -16.62
CA TYR A 652 -7.92 -8.79 -16.68
C TYR A 652 -8.08 -7.99 -15.39
N LEU A 653 -8.14 -6.66 -15.51
CA LEU A 653 -8.19 -5.71 -14.40
C LEU A 653 -9.50 -4.90 -14.44
N PRO A 654 -10.65 -5.46 -14.02
CA PRO A 654 -11.91 -4.72 -13.90
C PRO A 654 -11.95 -3.84 -12.64
N GLY A 655 -12.05 -2.52 -12.81
CA GLY A 655 -12.05 -1.58 -11.69
C GLY A 655 -12.12 -0.12 -12.13
N LYS A 656 -12.02 0.82 -11.17
CA LYS A 656 -12.00 2.27 -11.46
C LYS A 656 -10.57 2.80 -11.62
N TRP A 657 -9.83 2.23 -12.56
CA TRP A 657 -8.43 2.58 -12.81
C TRP A 657 -8.30 3.97 -13.44
N LYS A 658 -7.36 4.77 -12.92
CA LYS A 658 -7.08 6.11 -13.45
C LYS A 658 -5.95 6.06 -14.48
N GLU A 659 -5.97 6.99 -15.43
CA GLU A 659 -4.90 7.15 -16.44
C GLU A 659 -3.50 7.27 -15.84
N ALA A 660 -3.37 8.02 -14.75
CA ALA A 660 -2.10 8.18 -14.06
C ALA A 660 -1.58 6.87 -13.44
N GLU A 661 -2.47 5.94 -13.06
CA GLU A 661 -2.09 4.63 -12.51
C GLU A 661 -1.67 3.68 -13.64
N ILE A 662 -2.43 3.65 -14.74
CA ILE A 662 -2.09 2.87 -15.95
C ILE A 662 -0.74 3.32 -16.52
N SER A 663 -0.53 4.63 -16.65
CA SER A 663 0.72 5.21 -17.14
C SER A 663 1.90 4.90 -16.22
N ALA A 664 1.68 4.90 -14.91
CA ALA A 664 2.73 4.54 -13.95
C ALA A 664 3.12 3.06 -14.07
N ILE A 665 2.16 2.14 -14.27
CA ILE A 665 2.46 0.73 -14.53
C ILE A 665 3.23 0.56 -15.85
N ALA A 666 2.77 1.21 -16.93
CA ALA A 666 3.47 1.18 -18.22
C ALA A 666 4.94 1.61 -18.10
N SER A 667 5.22 2.65 -17.32
CA SER A 667 6.58 3.14 -17.09
C SER A 667 7.48 2.17 -16.30
N ARG A 668 6.90 1.23 -15.54
CA ARG A 668 7.64 0.27 -14.70
C ARG A 668 7.84 -1.09 -15.36
N LEU A 669 7.07 -1.40 -16.41
CA LEU A 669 7.08 -2.68 -17.09
C LEU A 669 7.41 -2.47 -18.58
N PRO A 670 8.71 -2.35 -18.94
CA PRO A 670 9.10 -2.12 -20.32
C PRO A 670 8.60 -3.22 -21.27
N GLY A 671 8.01 -2.84 -22.41
CA GLY A 671 7.50 -3.79 -23.41
C GLY A 671 6.11 -4.35 -23.14
N VAL A 672 5.47 -4.05 -22.00
CA VAL A 672 4.14 -4.57 -21.66
C VAL A 672 3.07 -4.14 -22.67
N ASN A 673 2.18 -5.07 -23.03
CA ASN A 673 1.01 -4.76 -23.86
C ASN A 673 -0.13 -4.29 -22.96
N ILE A 674 -0.52 -3.02 -23.06
CA ILE A 674 -1.64 -2.45 -22.29
C ILE A 674 -2.80 -2.14 -23.22
N GLU A 675 -3.95 -2.73 -22.92
CA GLU A 675 -5.20 -2.53 -23.63
C GLU A 675 -6.28 -2.01 -22.67
N LYS A 676 -7.03 -0.97 -23.08
CA LYS A 676 -8.26 -0.57 -22.40
C LYS A 676 -9.43 -1.22 -23.11
N VAL A 677 -10.10 -2.14 -22.43
CA VAL A 677 -11.18 -2.94 -23.00
C VAL A 677 -12.49 -2.46 -22.39
N ALA A 678 -13.46 -2.09 -23.22
CA ALA A 678 -14.79 -1.78 -22.72
C ALA A 678 -15.44 -3.06 -22.18
N THR A 679 -16.04 -2.98 -21.00
CA THR A 679 -16.68 -4.15 -20.36
C THR A 679 -17.75 -4.75 -21.26
N TYR A 680 -18.51 -3.94 -21.99
CA TYR A 680 -19.57 -4.40 -22.90
C TYR A 680 -19.01 -5.26 -24.03
N ASP A 681 -17.88 -4.86 -24.61
CA ASP A 681 -17.27 -5.52 -25.76
C ASP A 681 -16.65 -6.87 -25.36
N LEU A 682 -16.13 -6.99 -24.12
CA LEU A 682 -15.69 -8.27 -23.57
C LEU A 682 -16.86 -9.15 -23.09
N CYS A 683 -17.81 -8.56 -22.33
CA CYS A 683 -18.94 -9.26 -21.73
C CYS A 683 -20.14 -8.31 -21.53
N GLN A 684 -21.08 -8.33 -22.47
CA GLN A 684 -22.31 -7.53 -22.44
C GLN A 684 -23.03 -7.61 -21.08
N LYS A 685 -23.18 -8.81 -20.50
CA LYS A 685 -23.86 -9.02 -19.22
C LYS A 685 -23.13 -8.41 -18.02
N ALA A 686 -21.82 -8.25 -18.12
CA ALA A 686 -21.01 -7.64 -17.08
C ALA A 686 -21.01 -6.10 -17.15
N ALA A 687 -21.36 -5.50 -18.29
CA ALA A 687 -21.41 -4.04 -18.43
C ALA A 687 -22.53 -3.40 -17.59
N GLN A 688 -22.42 -2.10 -17.30
CA GLN A 688 -23.46 -1.37 -16.54
C GLN A 688 -24.79 -1.36 -17.29
N LYS A 689 -25.95 -1.51 -16.62
CA LYS A 689 -27.29 -1.48 -17.27
C LYS A 689 -27.49 -0.25 -18.19
N GLY A 690 -27.00 0.92 -17.76
CA GLY A 690 -27.03 2.15 -18.56
C GLY A 690 -26.21 2.02 -19.85
N GLN A 691 -24.97 1.54 -19.74
CA GLN A 691 -24.09 1.27 -20.87
C GLN A 691 -24.66 0.21 -21.81
N GLN A 692 -25.22 -0.89 -21.27
CA GLN A 692 -25.89 -1.92 -22.07
C GLN A 692 -27.04 -1.33 -22.90
N SER A 693 -27.85 -0.48 -22.28
CA SER A 693 -28.98 0.17 -22.95
C SER A 693 -28.49 1.13 -24.04
N GLN A 694 -27.46 1.95 -23.75
CA GLN A 694 -26.86 2.87 -24.72
C GLN A 694 -26.28 2.13 -25.94
N ARG A 695 -25.43 1.12 -25.71
CA ARG A 695 -24.83 0.30 -26.77
C ARG A 695 -25.90 -0.40 -27.60
N LYS A 696 -26.87 -1.06 -26.97
CA LYS A 696 -27.96 -1.77 -27.67
C LYS A 696 -28.84 -0.82 -28.50
N ILE A 697 -29.06 0.42 -28.04
CA ILE A 697 -29.76 1.45 -28.83
C ILE A 697 -28.96 1.81 -30.09
N ILE A 698 -27.65 2.06 -29.96
CA ILE A 698 -26.79 2.44 -31.10
C ILE A 698 -26.65 1.28 -32.09
N GLU A 699 -26.44 0.06 -31.61
CA GLU A 699 -26.40 -1.15 -32.44
C GLU A 699 -27.71 -1.32 -33.20
N THR A 700 -28.86 -1.21 -32.51
CA THR A 700 -30.18 -1.29 -33.15
C THR A 700 -30.38 -0.16 -34.17
N PHE A 701 -29.91 1.05 -33.88
CA PHE A 701 -29.94 2.18 -34.80
C PHE A 701 -29.21 1.85 -36.10
N TRP A 702 -27.97 1.37 -35.97
CA TRP A 702 -27.12 1.01 -37.09
C TRP A 702 -27.72 -0.15 -37.90
N ASP A 703 -28.18 -1.19 -37.23
CA ASP A 703 -28.76 -2.39 -37.84
C ASP A 703 -30.06 -2.05 -38.61
N LEU A 704 -30.87 -1.10 -38.12
CA LEU A 704 -32.04 -0.60 -38.85
C LEU A 704 -31.66 0.26 -40.07
N ILE A 705 -30.61 1.09 -39.98
CA ILE A 705 -30.16 1.93 -41.10
C ILE A 705 -29.59 1.04 -42.23
N THR A 706 -28.69 0.11 -41.88
CA THR A 706 -28.01 -0.76 -42.84
C THR A 706 -28.95 -1.75 -43.53
N ARG A 707 -30.05 -2.15 -42.87
CA ARG A 707 -31.11 -2.99 -43.45
C ARG A 707 -32.23 -2.18 -44.14
N GLU A 708 -32.04 -0.88 -44.30
CA GLU A 708 -33.02 0.04 -44.91
C GLU A 708 -34.42 -0.01 -44.24
N GLN A 709 -34.46 -0.26 -42.93
CA GLN A 709 -35.69 -0.33 -42.16
C GLN A 709 -36.05 1.02 -41.51
N ASN A 710 -37.32 1.15 -41.12
CA ASN A 710 -37.80 2.37 -40.47
C ASN A 710 -37.19 2.57 -39.07
N VAL A 711 -36.24 3.50 -38.99
CA VAL A 711 -35.64 3.95 -37.73
C VAL A 711 -36.59 4.94 -37.03
N THR A 712 -37.36 4.45 -36.06
CA THR A 712 -38.20 5.29 -35.17
C THR A 712 -37.92 4.96 -33.71
N GLN A 713 -38.17 5.92 -32.81
CA GLN A 713 -38.01 5.69 -31.38
C GLN A 713 -38.86 4.51 -30.89
N ASP A 714 -40.06 4.34 -31.43
CA ASP A 714 -40.97 3.24 -31.08
C ASP A 714 -40.43 1.88 -31.54
N ASN A 715 -39.84 1.81 -32.75
CA ASN A 715 -39.25 0.58 -33.26
C ASN A 715 -38.01 0.17 -32.45
N ILE A 716 -37.14 1.14 -32.15
CA ILE A 716 -35.96 0.91 -31.30
C ILE A 716 -36.39 0.48 -29.89
N ALA A 717 -37.36 1.17 -29.29
CA ALA A 717 -37.89 0.82 -27.98
C ALA A 717 -38.37 -0.64 -27.92
N LYS A 718 -39.08 -1.09 -28.97
CA LYS A 718 -39.56 -2.47 -29.10
C LYS A 718 -38.43 -3.50 -29.21
N ILE A 719 -37.41 -3.25 -30.03
CA ILE A 719 -36.27 -4.17 -30.23
C ILE A 719 -35.39 -4.23 -28.98
N VAL A 720 -35.10 -3.08 -28.38
CA VAL A 720 -34.23 -2.97 -27.21
C VAL A 720 -34.92 -3.51 -25.95
N GLY A 721 -36.25 -3.40 -25.87
CA GLY A 721 -37.05 -3.78 -24.70
C GLY A 721 -37.17 -2.67 -23.66
N LEU A 722 -37.21 -1.40 -24.10
CA LEU A 722 -37.30 -0.22 -23.24
C LEU A 722 -38.58 0.58 -23.53
N SER A 723 -38.98 1.48 -22.63
CA SER A 723 -40.03 2.44 -22.94
C SER A 723 -39.54 3.50 -23.94
N ARG A 724 -40.43 4.01 -24.79
CA ARG A 724 -40.13 5.11 -25.72
C ARG A 724 -39.53 6.33 -25.00
N GLY A 725 -40.11 6.69 -23.85
CA GLY A 725 -39.61 7.80 -23.02
C GLY A 725 -38.17 7.58 -22.54
N ARG A 726 -37.82 6.35 -22.15
CA ARG A 726 -36.45 6.00 -21.75
C ARG A 726 -35.47 6.05 -22.92
N VAL A 727 -35.88 5.57 -24.10
CA VAL A 727 -35.07 5.70 -25.33
C VAL A 727 -34.82 7.17 -25.66
N ALA A 728 -35.86 8.02 -25.61
CA ALA A 728 -35.72 9.46 -25.87
C ALA A 728 -34.77 10.14 -24.89
N GLN A 729 -34.86 9.80 -23.59
CA GLN A 729 -33.94 10.31 -22.57
C GLN A 729 -32.50 9.88 -22.85
N ILE A 730 -32.27 8.59 -23.08
CA ILE A 730 -30.92 8.07 -23.37
C ILE A 730 -30.37 8.71 -24.65
N CYS A 731 -31.17 8.85 -25.71
CA CYS A 731 -30.74 9.49 -26.95
C CYS A 731 -30.36 10.96 -26.76
N LYS A 732 -30.98 11.68 -25.80
CA LYS A 732 -30.61 13.07 -25.51
C LYS A 732 -29.20 13.18 -24.93
N ASP A 733 -28.80 12.21 -24.12
CA ASP A 733 -27.48 12.20 -23.48
C ASP A 733 -26.41 11.55 -24.39
N LEU A 734 -26.83 10.65 -25.28
CA LEU A 734 -25.96 9.80 -26.08
C LEU A 734 -25.69 10.35 -27.49
N LEU A 735 -26.67 11.03 -28.08
CA LEU A 735 -26.55 11.54 -29.44
C LEU A 735 -26.02 12.97 -29.41
N PRO A 736 -25.07 13.32 -30.29
CA PRO A 736 -24.52 14.67 -30.38
C PRO A 736 -25.52 15.68 -30.96
N THR A 737 -26.77 15.28 -31.21
CA THR A 737 -27.83 16.16 -31.72
C THR A 737 -29.19 15.48 -31.53
N SER A 738 -30.27 16.14 -31.97
CA SER A 738 -31.62 15.55 -31.91
C SER A 738 -31.68 14.21 -32.66
N PHE A 739 -32.48 13.28 -32.14
CA PHE A 739 -32.71 11.95 -32.75
C PHE A 739 -32.97 12.02 -34.27
N VAL A 740 -33.77 13.00 -34.70
CA VAL A 740 -34.15 13.18 -36.11
C VAL A 740 -32.93 13.61 -36.94
N ARG A 741 -32.17 14.58 -36.44
CA ARG A 741 -30.99 15.10 -37.12
C ARG A 741 -29.87 14.06 -37.18
N PHE A 742 -29.67 13.34 -36.09
CA PHE A 742 -28.72 12.24 -35.99
C PHE A 742 -29.03 11.13 -37.01
N LYS A 743 -30.28 10.67 -37.05
CA LYS A 743 -30.76 9.70 -38.05
C LYS A 743 -30.50 10.21 -39.46
N LYS A 744 -30.90 11.45 -39.76
CA LYS A 744 -30.73 12.06 -41.08
C LYS A 744 -29.26 12.07 -41.49
N MET A 745 -28.37 12.47 -40.60
CA MET A 745 -26.93 12.52 -40.86
C MET A 745 -26.34 11.14 -41.10
N LEU A 746 -26.60 10.17 -40.21
CA LEU A 746 -26.08 8.80 -40.38
C LEU A 746 -26.58 8.13 -41.67
N VAL A 747 -27.85 8.31 -42.04
CA VAL A 747 -28.37 7.78 -43.31
C VAL A 747 -27.66 8.44 -44.51
N LEU A 748 -27.39 9.76 -44.44
CA LEU A 748 -26.65 10.46 -45.48
C LEU A 748 -25.21 9.94 -45.62
N LEU A 749 -24.51 9.76 -44.50
CA LEU A 749 -23.14 9.25 -44.49
C LEU A 749 -23.09 7.79 -44.98
N TRP A 750 -23.99 6.92 -44.50
CA TRP A 750 -24.08 5.52 -44.91
C TRP A 750 -24.33 5.36 -46.41
N ASN A 751 -25.25 6.14 -46.98
CA ASN A 751 -25.55 6.06 -48.41
C ASN A 751 -24.35 6.48 -49.28
N ASN A 752 -23.52 7.42 -48.81
CA ASN A 752 -22.35 7.90 -49.54
C ASN A 752 -21.09 7.06 -49.31
N LEU A 753 -21.04 6.25 -48.25
CA LEU A 753 -19.95 5.29 -47.99
C LEU A 753 -19.72 4.30 -49.16
N SER A 754 -20.74 4.07 -49.99
CA SER A 754 -20.71 3.13 -51.13
C SER A 754 -20.20 3.73 -52.46
N LYS A 755 -19.89 5.04 -52.51
CA LYS A 755 -19.43 5.73 -53.72
C LYS A 755 -17.90 5.78 -53.72
N THR A 756 -17.27 4.90 -54.48
CA THR A 756 -15.82 4.62 -54.38
C THR A 756 -14.93 5.41 -55.34
N ASN A 757 -15.48 6.16 -56.31
CA ASN A 757 -14.68 6.85 -57.33
C ASN A 757 -14.98 8.34 -57.36
N ILE A 758 -14.03 9.15 -56.86
CA ILE A 758 -13.97 10.59 -57.16
C ILE A 758 -13.43 10.73 -58.59
N PRO A 759 -14.21 11.25 -59.57
CA PRO A 759 -13.70 11.39 -60.93
C PRO A 759 -12.53 12.39 -60.96
N GLU A 760 -11.45 12.05 -61.68
CA GLU A 760 -10.15 12.76 -61.69
C GLU A 760 -10.25 14.26 -62.07
N LYS A 761 -11.30 14.66 -62.80
CA LYS A 761 -11.59 16.06 -63.17
C LYS A 761 -12.65 16.75 -62.32
N ALA A 762 -13.37 16.01 -61.47
CA ALA A 762 -14.55 16.54 -60.81
C ALA A 762 -14.21 17.44 -59.60
N LEU A 763 -13.05 17.25 -58.97
CA LEU A 763 -12.57 18.13 -57.90
C LEU A 763 -12.17 19.52 -58.43
N SER A 764 -11.60 19.59 -59.64
CA SER A 764 -11.20 20.84 -60.29
C SER A 764 -12.37 21.67 -60.86
N GLU A 765 -13.56 21.08 -60.93
CA GLU A 765 -14.79 21.71 -61.43
C GLU A 765 -15.72 22.18 -60.29
N LEU A 766 -15.32 21.96 -59.03
CA LEU A 766 -16.08 22.43 -57.87
C LEU A 766 -15.96 23.96 -57.71
N PRO A 767 -17.05 24.64 -57.31
CA PRO A 767 -16.98 26.01 -56.81
C PRO A 767 -15.93 26.14 -55.69
N GLU A 768 -15.25 27.29 -55.59
CA GLU A 768 -14.11 27.50 -54.68
C GLU A 768 -14.46 27.23 -53.20
N ASP A 769 -15.65 27.64 -52.78
CA ASP A 769 -16.22 27.40 -51.45
C ASP A 769 -16.51 25.91 -51.19
N VAL A 770 -17.01 25.21 -52.20
CA VAL A 770 -17.26 23.75 -52.15
C VAL A 770 -15.95 22.96 -52.13
N GLY A 771 -14.98 23.36 -52.96
CA GLY A 771 -13.66 22.77 -53.01
C GLY A 771 -12.92 22.91 -51.68
N TRP A 772 -12.97 24.10 -51.07
CA TRP A 772 -12.44 24.32 -49.72
C TRP A 772 -13.15 23.45 -48.68
N PHE A 773 -14.49 23.39 -48.71
CA PHE A 773 -15.25 22.60 -47.74
C PHE A 773 -14.91 21.10 -47.82
N VAL A 774 -14.83 20.54 -49.03
CA VAL A 774 -14.59 19.10 -49.26
C VAL A 774 -13.12 18.71 -49.06
N MET A 775 -12.17 19.56 -49.47
CA MET A 775 -10.74 19.21 -49.46
C MET A 775 -9.98 19.72 -48.23
N GLU A 776 -10.43 20.80 -47.60
CA GLU A 776 -9.72 21.43 -46.49
C GLU A 776 -10.51 21.34 -45.18
N TRP A 777 -11.79 21.70 -45.17
CA TRP A 777 -12.56 21.73 -43.92
C TRP A 777 -12.97 20.33 -43.46
N LEU A 778 -13.61 19.53 -44.33
CA LEU A 778 -14.12 18.21 -43.95
C LEU A 778 -13.00 17.26 -43.50
N PRO A 779 -11.90 17.08 -44.23
CA PRO A 779 -10.86 16.12 -43.83
C PRO A 779 -10.23 16.46 -42.47
N ASN A 780 -10.19 17.75 -42.12
CA ASN A 780 -9.60 18.25 -40.88
C ASN A 780 -10.64 18.44 -39.74
N PHE A 781 -11.87 17.94 -39.88
CA PHE A 781 -12.95 18.16 -38.89
C PHE A 781 -12.53 17.81 -37.45
N HIS A 782 -11.66 16.81 -37.30
CA HIS A 782 -11.18 16.34 -35.99
C HIS A 782 -10.37 17.39 -35.24
N GLU A 783 -9.64 18.27 -35.95
CA GLU A 783 -8.84 19.32 -35.33
C GLU A 783 -9.74 20.37 -34.67
N TYR A 784 -10.85 20.71 -35.34
CA TYR A 784 -11.81 21.67 -34.80
C TYR A 784 -12.54 21.13 -33.57
N VAL A 785 -12.91 19.84 -33.58
CA VAL A 785 -13.48 19.17 -32.39
C VAL A 785 -12.46 19.14 -31.24
N GLN A 786 -11.18 18.87 -31.52
CA GLN A 786 -10.12 18.93 -30.49
C GLN A 786 -9.91 20.36 -29.95
N GLN A 787 -10.14 21.38 -30.77
CA GLN A 787 -10.09 22.78 -30.39
C GLN A 787 -11.37 23.26 -29.67
N GLY A 788 -12.37 22.38 -29.50
CA GLY A 788 -13.56 22.62 -28.70
C GLY A 788 -14.83 22.93 -29.48
N GLU A 789 -14.84 22.78 -30.82
CA GLU A 789 -16.06 22.90 -31.62
C GLU A 789 -17.06 21.78 -31.26
N ALA A 790 -18.33 22.13 -31.08
CA ALA A 790 -19.34 21.17 -30.67
C ALA A 790 -19.73 20.25 -31.84
N LEU A 791 -20.06 18.99 -31.55
CA LEU A 791 -20.51 18.05 -32.58
C LEU A 791 -21.82 18.51 -33.27
N GLU A 792 -22.66 19.26 -32.56
CA GLU A 792 -23.82 19.94 -33.17
C GLU A 792 -23.44 20.94 -34.26
N GLU A 793 -22.31 21.63 -34.09
CA GLU A 793 -21.80 22.64 -35.04
C GLU A 793 -21.22 21.97 -36.27
N VAL A 794 -20.41 20.90 -36.09
CA VAL A 794 -19.93 20.06 -37.19
C VAL A 794 -21.10 19.51 -38.02
N ALA A 795 -22.12 18.93 -37.35
CA ALA A 795 -23.31 18.43 -38.02
C ALA A 795 -24.08 19.53 -38.76
N LYS A 796 -24.12 20.75 -38.19
CA LYS A 796 -24.78 21.91 -38.80
C LYS A 796 -24.03 22.39 -40.03
N ASN A 797 -22.70 22.44 -39.99
CA ASN A 797 -21.89 22.86 -41.13
C ASN A 797 -22.05 21.89 -42.31
N ILE A 798 -22.10 20.58 -42.04
CA ILE A 798 -22.40 19.57 -43.07
C ILE A 798 -23.82 19.75 -43.65
N GLU A 799 -24.82 19.98 -42.80
CA GLU A 799 -26.18 20.22 -43.29
C GLU A 799 -26.30 21.50 -44.11
N LEU A 800 -25.65 22.59 -43.70
CA LEU A 800 -25.62 23.84 -44.44
C LEU A 800 -24.96 23.64 -45.79
N ALA A 801 -23.81 22.97 -45.85
CA ALA A 801 -23.14 22.68 -47.12
C ALA A 801 -24.03 21.85 -48.06
N ILE A 802 -24.76 20.87 -47.53
CA ILE A 802 -25.73 20.07 -48.31
C ILE A 802 -26.93 20.91 -48.75
N GLU A 803 -27.40 21.86 -47.94
CA GLU A 803 -28.51 22.74 -48.27
C GLU A 803 -28.13 23.73 -49.39
N PHE A 804 -26.92 24.30 -49.32
CA PHE A 804 -26.42 25.25 -50.31
C PHE A 804 -25.97 24.59 -51.62
N HIS A 805 -25.32 23.42 -51.54
CA HIS A 805 -24.64 22.80 -52.69
C HIS A 805 -25.24 21.46 -53.13
N GLY A 806 -26.26 20.98 -52.43
CA GLY A 806 -26.91 19.70 -52.70
C GLY A 806 -26.16 18.50 -52.09
N LYS A 807 -26.87 17.37 -51.97
CA LYS A 807 -26.34 16.13 -51.37
C LYS A 807 -25.17 15.50 -52.12
N GLN A 808 -25.00 15.87 -53.40
CA GLN A 808 -23.93 15.39 -54.28
C GLN A 808 -22.55 15.84 -53.82
N ILE A 809 -22.45 16.86 -52.95
CA ILE A 809 -21.18 17.28 -52.35
C ILE A 809 -20.46 16.15 -51.61
N LEU A 810 -21.23 15.23 -51.00
CA LEU A 810 -20.70 14.07 -50.28
C LEU A 810 -20.11 13.01 -51.21
N ASP A 811 -20.38 13.08 -52.52
CA ASP A 811 -19.83 12.15 -53.54
C ASP A 811 -18.35 12.45 -53.82
N TYR A 812 -17.87 13.63 -53.40
CA TYR A 812 -16.49 14.09 -53.55
C TYR A 812 -15.66 13.91 -52.27
N VAL A 813 -16.23 13.33 -51.22
CA VAL A 813 -15.58 13.13 -49.92
C VAL A 813 -14.96 11.74 -49.89
N SER A 814 -13.73 11.63 -49.36
CA SER A 814 -13.05 10.34 -49.25
C SER A 814 -13.81 9.37 -48.36
N VAL A 815 -13.72 8.06 -48.66
CA VAL A 815 -14.30 7.00 -47.83
C VAL A 815 -13.76 7.08 -46.40
N ASP A 816 -12.47 7.38 -46.22
CA ASP A 816 -11.85 7.55 -44.90
C ASP A 816 -12.49 8.67 -44.10
N THR A 817 -12.72 9.84 -44.72
CA THR A 817 -13.39 10.98 -44.07
C THR A 817 -14.84 10.64 -43.72
N ILE A 818 -15.58 9.91 -44.58
CA ILE A 818 -16.95 9.46 -44.28
C ILE A 818 -16.95 8.48 -43.10
N VAL A 819 -16.04 7.50 -43.08
CA VAL A 819 -15.90 6.55 -41.96
C VAL A 819 -15.58 7.30 -40.67
N ASP A 820 -14.68 8.28 -40.72
CA ASP A 820 -14.28 9.05 -39.54
C ASP A 820 -15.41 9.97 -39.05
N LEU A 821 -16.26 10.49 -39.94
CA LEU A 821 -17.50 11.17 -39.55
C LEU A 821 -18.49 10.21 -38.88
N ILE A 822 -18.70 9.00 -39.43
CA ILE A 822 -19.58 8.00 -38.81
C ILE A 822 -19.06 7.60 -37.43
N LYS A 823 -17.74 7.43 -37.27
CA LYS A 823 -17.08 7.20 -35.98
C LYS A 823 -17.37 8.29 -34.98
N LEU A 824 -17.25 9.55 -35.40
CA LEU A 824 -17.54 10.71 -34.56
C LEU A 824 -18.99 10.68 -34.05
N PHE A 825 -19.94 10.34 -34.92
CA PHE A 825 -21.36 10.26 -34.57
C PHE A 825 -21.72 9.02 -33.74
N MET A 826 -20.97 7.91 -33.81
CA MET A 826 -21.26 6.68 -33.06
C MET A 826 -20.15 6.30 -32.08
N ALA A 827 -19.55 7.29 -31.41
CA ALA A 827 -18.35 7.15 -30.58
C ALA A 827 -18.34 6.05 -29.47
N PRO A 828 -19.44 5.38 -29.07
CA PRO A 828 -19.33 4.18 -28.25
C PRO A 828 -19.48 2.90 -29.08
N MET A 829 -18.76 2.71 -30.19
CA MET A 829 -18.69 1.40 -30.88
C MET A 829 -17.26 0.83 -30.78
N PRO A 830 -17.09 -0.51 -30.77
CA PRO A 830 -15.76 -1.12 -30.62
C PRO A 830 -14.88 -0.85 -31.85
N ILE A 831 -13.56 -0.88 -31.65
CA ILE A 831 -12.58 -0.71 -32.75
C ILE A 831 -12.82 -1.74 -33.86
N SER A 832 -13.11 -2.99 -33.50
CA SER A 832 -13.40 -4.07 -34.46
C SER A 832 -14.58 -3.77 -35.38
N PHE A 833 -15.62 -3.09 -34.89
CA PHE A 833 -16.74 -2.65 -35.72
C PHE A 833 -16.28 -1.67 -36.80
N TRP A 834 -15.36 -0.78 -36.45
CA TRP A 834 -14.81 0.21 -37.38
C TRP A 834 -13.85 -0.39 -38.40
N GLU A 835 -13.06 -1.39 -37.98
CA GLU A 835 -12.20 -2.18 -38.87
C GLU A 835 -13.05 -2.98 -39.87
N GLU A 836 -14.11 -3.65 -39.41
CA GLU A 836 -15.03 -4.37 -40.28
C GLU A 836 -15.74 -3.42 -41.26
N LEU A 837 -16.20 -2.26 -40.78
CA LEU A 837 -16.82 -1.23 -41.63
C LEU A 837 -15.88 -0.75 -42.74
N ARG A 838 -14.59 -0.61 -42.44
CA ARG A 838 -13.55 -0.29 -43.43
C ARG A 838 -13.35 -1.44 -44.43
N MET A 839 -13.14 -2.67 -43.93
CA MET A 839 -12.89 -3.85 -44.78
C MET A 839 -14.06 -4.17 -45.71
N GLN A 840 -15.30 -3.92 -45.30
CA GLN A 840 -16.48 -4.16 -46.13
C GLN A 840 -16.55 -3.25 -47.37
N ARG A 841 -15.72 -2.20 -47.47
CA ARG A 841 -15.84 -1.15 -48.50
C ARG A 841 -14.51 -0.62 -49.06
N GLU A 842 -13.37 -1.25 -48.75
CA GLU A 842 -12.13 -0.97 -49.50
C GLU A 842 -12.39 -1.18 -51.00
N PRO A 843 -11.97 -0.25 -51.88
CA PRO A 843 -12.03 -0.50 -53.30
C PRO A 843 -11.17 -1.74 -53.58
N ILE A 844 -11.77 -2.76 -54.20
CA ILE A 844 -10.98 -3.82 -54.83
C ILE A 844 -9.98 -3.10 -55.73
N PRO A 845 -8.66 -3.30 -55.55
CA PRO A 845 -7.67 -2.70 -56.44
C PRO A 845 -8.01 -3.15 -57.86
N ILE A 846 -8.30 -2.21 -58.75
CA ILE A 846 -8.45 -2.50 -60.19
C ILE A 846 -7.06 -2.75 -60.76
#